data_AF-A0A1Q2MGS5-F1
#
_entry.id   AF-A0A1Q2MGS5-F1
#
_cell.length_a   1.000
_cell.length_b   1.000
_cell.length_c   1.000
_cell.angle_alpha   90.00
_cell.angle_beta   90.00
_cell.angle_gamma   90.00
#
_symmetry.space_group_name_H-M   'P 1'
#
loop_
_entity.id
_entity.type
_entity.pdbx_description
1 polymer ?
#
loop_
_entity_poly.entity_id
_entity_poly.type
_entity_poly.pdbx_seq_one_letter_code
_entity_poly.pdbx_strand_id
1 'polypeptide(L)'
;MRIFVKFMVFSFIFIINAQASDLVRFKGDSPYWSDKSGWWDGQSNMLPDKITAAVIPSRDSTEDRLTIANETNAAAESITLGSKNGYELMLKGGSLNVAENFTISNDSGFSGILTLDSGSLAVGKHLCVGDRGQGLLKIKSGEIHVSQWFVVGQHESSNARAFLEGGKITCGSIGVGKQGKIDIANGVLELRGRDMGTEIRRLIRERKLVAHGGSKDYKIDIEWDGKSTLVKAVPAGESNYIYNENGVGVITPKLQGKPLRTGKPVGFVIHPNHKAFEDRLDALCVNAELSNIFLWRMLDRDNLVVDTEAFVDWLKGVYESGRQAYPILDTSVFHSGGWRAEKTTEAGQFLTGSDGKIWEFKQPDGSRSRWSSLYSPIFRESVFNYIDQLIDWIKVNDHDHRIPGYLNGAEWFMPATVDYNPLGISIFKDRLKEKYGSLEMLNRKWGADFESWDQVDPPRGTLLGYDYTGIRTAGFDTKSIKACWSSEPIEIQGGRDYKIQVKVRQFGIPEGLCAVRLKCYNEAGAEIKYVLDGQFYWTWAEDGQWDMINETCRTPANAVKATLELLINAPGRAEFKDVSVSDLAGRQLLADGVNTMQRASGLWEFTAENNIGTGKIVSCTQDPENAMFVVEVPQLDMPYINTSLAWEYWITFCYEQMAHWLNICAEHIKDRDPDRKVVSYIGAASSTHYLGDFNTYWQRLDISLANSPAIDVNGIQLSFAGDDVTCTTCPIDIARKYGKDIYATDMVDFPYGLYSGFGPAYRAVMAGVQHGMDGMFCYSWFDPVVPDYNFSTFTDWQLDKFTQDVKTSVELLKGYTLETDAAFLLPVMSYSLADKGGYKSDWVDMAGAYHLVLDSGYLPDVFTPYELEKTGFELIRDYKVIFMPDCPVLGEKANNLLCQFVSSGGHIIGSGRVPRENLTYEKLEQLLINPDKSFENVISSLEQPYSIKAGNGRVTWINSMLGEKYMGPVRRWTEAGNTPPPLMRLDNSRDAKSLRRAIRLGLKKVVDETQPGFAAELISSKNTVHFACYQNPSSQLLFLLNQHEGRTRDVKVASDYINENTKAEIWLDFDQKIAVESSEKGVIEIPSFSDVCIVTLKR
;
A
#
# COMPACT_ATOMS: atom_id res chain seq x y z
N MET A 1 16.66 -22.68 39.43
CA MET A 1 16.46 -24.07 39.90
C MET A 1 16.97 -25.02 38.80
N ARG A 2 17.71 -26.13 39.02
CA ARG A 2 17.44 -27.36 39.82
C ARG A 2 16.23 -28.16 39.28
N ILE A 3 16.23 -29.49 39.06
CA ILE A 3 17.13 -30.68 39.24
C ILE A 3 16.43 -31.87 38.47
N PHE A 4 16.96 -32.97 37.90
CA PHE A 4 18.26 -33.67 37.60
C PHE A 4 18.00 -34.60 36.36
N VAL A 5 18.90 -35.24 35.57
CA VAL A 5 20.29 -35.82 35.65
C VAL A 5 20.38 -37.34 35.97
N LYS A 6 21.04 -38.10 35.06
CA LYS A 6 21.47 -39.56 35.02
C LYS A 6 20.83 -40.38 33.88
N PHE A 7 21.51 -41.26 33.14
CA PHE A 7 22.89 -41.86 33.13
C PHE A 7 23.43 -41.87 31.66
N MET A 8 24.67 -42.18 31.20
CA MET A 8 26.06 -42.42 31.72
C MET A 8 27.05 -42.29 30.50
N VAL A 9 28.31 -41.82 30.59
CA VAL A 9 29.61 -42.45 31.00
C VAL A 9 30.12 -43.58 30.06
N PHE A 10 31.35 -43.62 29.49
CA PHE A 10 32.54 -42.74 29.59
C PHE A 10 33.52 -42.83 28.37
N SER A 11 34.15 -41.70 28.03
CA SER A 11 35.59 -41.43 27.76
C SER A 11 36.56 -42.41 27.04
N PHE A 12 37.15 -41.90 25.93
CA PHE A 12 38.59 -41.85 25.55
C PHE A 12 39.59 -42.99 25.89
N ILE A 13 40.34 -43.44 24.86
CA ILE A 13 41.83 -43.37 24.79
C ILE A 13 42.33 -43.58 23.35
N PHE A 14 43.48 -42.98 23.01
CA PHE A 14 44.16 -43.07 21.71
C PHE A 14 45.41 -43.96 21.84
N ILE A 15 45.57 -45.00 21.00
CA ILE A 15 46.87 -45.67 20.75
C ILE A 15 46.90 -46.11 19.28
N ILE A 16 48.07 -45.98 18.65
CA ILE A 16 48.33 -46.46 17.28
C ILE A 16 48.69 -47.95 17.34
N ASN A 17 48.10 -48.76 16.46
CA ASN A 17 48.79 -49.94 15.95
C ASN A 17 48.32 -50.27 14.54
N ALA A 18 49.27 -50.56 13.66
CA ALA A 18 48.98 -50.95 12.28
C ALA A 18 48.94 -52.47 12.16
N GLN A 19 47.96 -52.99 11.43
CA GLN A 19 48.14 -54.22 10.66
C GLN A 19 47.66 -53.97 9.23
N ALA A 20 48.58 -54.16 8.29
CA ALA A 20 48.19 -54.36 6.91
C ALA A 20 47.52 -55.74 6.82
N SER A 21 46.22 -55.77 6.54
CA SER A 21 45.60 -56.98 5.99
C SER A 21 45.94 -57.03 4.51
N ASP A 22 46.83 -57.95 4.11
CA ASP A 22 47.22 -58.12 2.72
C ASP A 22 45.98 -58.30 1.83
N LEU A 23 45.73 -57.35 0.95
CA LEU A 23 44.74 -57.53 -0.12
C LEU A 23 45.39 -58.40 -1.20
N VAL A 24 45.49 -59.69 -0.89
CA VAL A 24 46.03 -60.73 -1.74
C VAL A 24 45.27 -60.68 -3.07
N ARG A 25 45.93 -60.13 -4.09
CA ARG A 25 45.48 -60.27 -5.48
C ARG A 25 45.62 -61.74 -5.86
N PHE A 26 44.57 -62.52 -5.60
CA PHE A 26 44.43 -63.84 -6.17
C PHE A 26 44.42 -63.71 -7.68
N LYS A 27 45.57 -64.05 -8.28
CA LYS A 27 45.72 -64.22 -9.72
C LYS A 27 45.19 -65.60 -10.10
N GLY A 28 43.90 -65.82 -9.79
CA GLY A 28 43.08 -66.91 -10.32
C GLY A 28 42.35 -66.42 -11.56
N ASP A 29 42.09 -67.32 -12.50
CA ASP A 29 41.77 -66.94 -13.87
C ASP A 29 40.34 -66.42 -14.05
N SER A 30 40.21 -65.36 -14.86
CA SER A 30 38.96 -64.85 -15.45
C SER A 30 37.82 -64.45 -14.51
N PRO A 31 37.77 -63.20 -14.02
CA PRO A 31 36.53 -62.57 -13.53
C PRO A 31 35.63 -62.08 -14.70
N TYR A 32 35.73 -62.68 -15.90
CA TYR A 32 35.06 -62.19 -17.11
C TYR A 32 33.77 -62.96 -17.38
N TRP A 33 32.64 -62.26 -17.29
CA TRP A 33 31.29 -62.83 -17.44
C TRP A 33 30.87 -62.85 -18.93
N SER A 34 31.47 -63.75 -19.71
CA SER A 34 31.18 -63.91 -21.16
C SER A 34 30.23 -65.07 -21.50
N ASP A 35 29.79 -65.86 -20.53
CA ASP A 35 28.77 -66.90 -20.73
C ASP A 35 27.83 -67.04 -19.52
N LYS A 36 26.92 -68.02 -19.56
CA LYS A 36 25.90 -68.23 -18.53
C LYS A 36 26.43 -68.81 -17.20
N SER A 37 27.66 -69.29 -17.12
CA SER A 37 28.21 -69.94 -15.93
C SER A 37 28.63 -68.99 -14.80
N GLY A 38 28.83 -67.71 -15.10
CA GLY A 38 29.20 -66.69 -14.09
C GLY A 38 28.04 -66.23 -13.19
N TRP A 39 26.78 -66.47 -13.60
CA TRP A 39 25.60 -66.03 -12.86
C TRP A 39 25.27 -67.01 -11.73
N TRP A 40 24.94 -66.49 -10.55
CA TRP A 40 24.27 -67.29 -9.52
C TRP A 40 22.87 -67.64 -9.99
N ASP A 41 22.59 -68.93 -10.18
CA ASP A 41 21.36 -69.48 -10.79
C ASP A 41 20.19 -69.65 -9.80
N GLY A 42 20.41 -69.35 -8.52
CA GLY A 42 19.44 -69.51 -7.44
C GLY A 42 19.27 -70.94 -6.92
N GLN A 43 20.04 -71.93 -7.40
CA GLN A 43 19.92 -73.33 -6.93
C GLN A 43 20.79 -73.65 -5.70
N SER A 44 21.80 -72.83 -5.37
CA SER A 44 22.57 -72.98 -4.13
C SER A 44 21.98 -72.14 -2.98
N ASN A 45 21.63 -72.80 -1.86
CA ASN A 45 21.17 -72.15 -0.62
C ASN A 45 22.25 -71.31 0.11
N MET A 46 23.39 -71.05 -0.53
CA MET A 46 24.39 -70.08 -0.09
C MET A 46 24.74 -69.19 -1.28
N LEU A 47 24.58 -67.88 -1.08
CA LEU A 47 25.28 -66.87 -1.87
C LEU A 47 26.79 -67.03 -1.60
N PRO A 48 27.67 -66.96 -2.62
CA PRO A 48 29.10 -66.92 -2.40
C PRO A 48 29.47 -65.69 -1.55
N ASP A 49 30.19 -65.88 -0.44
CA ASP A 49 30.41 -64.84 0.59
C ASP A 49 31.05 -63.54 0.07
N LYS A 50 31.66 -63.55 -1.13
CA LYS A 50 32.15 -62.37 -1.85
C LYS A 50 32.04 -62.53 -3.38
N ILE A 51 30.98 -61.98 -3.99
CA ILE A 51 30.96 -61.70 -5.44
C ILE A 51 31.39 -60.24 -5.66
N THR A 52 32.69 -59.96 -5.48
CA THR A 52 33.24 -58.60 -5.62
C THR A 52 33.02 -58.02 -7.00
N ALA A 53 32.20 -56.95 -7.08
CA ALA A 53 32.03 -56.02 -8.20
C ALA A 53 32.22 -56.58 -9.63
N ALA A 54 31.11 -56.90 -10.31
CA ALA A 54 31.09 -57.31 -11.71
C ALA A 54 31.36 -56.13 -12.66
N VAL A 55 32.63 -55.91 -12.99
CA VAL A 55 33.04 -55.07 -14.12
C VAL A 55 33.03 -55.91 -15.39
N ILE A 56 32.43 -55.43 -16.48
CA ILE A 56 32.44 -56.13 -17.79
C ILE A 56 33.39 -55.44 -18.78
N PRO A 57 34.68 -55.82 -18.84
CA PRO A 57 35.60 -55.35 -19.87
C PRO A 57 35.73 -56.37 -21.01
N SER A 58 35.10 -56.12 -22.16
CA SER A 58 35.40 -56.88 -23.38
C SER A 58 36.86 -56.68 -23.79
N ARG A 59 37.65 -57.75 -23.80
CA ARG A 59 38.98 -57.79 -24.44
C ARG A 59 39.12 -58.93 -25.44
N ASP A 60 38.55 -60.09 -25.13
CA ASP A 60 38.63 -61.31 -25.95
C ASP A 60 37.24 -61.89 -26.30
N SER A 61 36.14 -61.27 -25.83
CA SER A 61 34.78 -61.61 -26.27
C SER A 61 34.45 -60.89 -27.57
N THR A 62 34.07 -61.64 -28.61
CA THR A 62 33.48 -61.09 -29.84
C THR A 62 32.06 -60.58 -29.66
N GLU A 63 31.43 -60.89 -28.52
CA GLU A 63 30.10 -60.40 -28.16
C GLU A 63 30.22 -59.03 -27.46
N ASP A 64 29.51 -58.06 -28.02
CA ASP A 64 29.33 -56.67 -27.58
C ASP A 64 28.07 -56.48 -26.72
N ARG A 65 27.26 -57.54 -26.56
CA ARG A 65 26.00 -57.53 -25.81
C ARG A 65 25.79 -58.81 -24.99
N LEU A 66 25.55 -58.63 -23.69
CA LEU A 66 25.06 -59.68 -22.78
C LEU A 66 23.52 -59.67 -22.73
N THR A 67 22.88 -60.84 -22.68
CA THR A 67 21.40 -60.94 -22.59
C THR A 67 20.96 -61.83 -21.43
N ILE A 68 20.21 -61.25 -20.48
CA ILE A 68 19.39 -61.99 -19.52
C ILE A 68 18.07 -62.32 -20.20
N ALA A 69 17.63 -63.58 -20.10
CA ALA A 69 16.40 -64.06 -20.72
C ALA A 69 15.32 -64.36 -19.68
N ASN A 70 14.09 -64.55 -20.16
CA ASN A 70 12.97 -65.15 -19.40
C ASN A 70 13.44 -66.28 -18.47
N GLU A 71 12.80 -66.36 -17.29
CA GLU A 71 13.04 -67.38 -16.26
C GLU A 71 14.45 -67.37 -15.61
N THR A 72 15.36 -66.49 -16.06
CA THR A 72 16.67 -66.31 -15.42
C THR A 72 16.54 -65.39 -14.20
N ASN A 73 16.93 -65.87 -13.01
CA ASN A 73 17.09 -65.04 -11.82
C ASN A 73 18.58 -64.81 -11.57
N ALA A 74 19.02 -63.56 -11.67
CA ALA A 74 20.42 -63.16 -11.57
C ALA A 74 20.67 -62.32 -10.31
N ALA A 75 21.91 -62.39 -9.78
CA ALA A 75 22.36 -61.55 -8.66
C ALA A 75 23.83 -61.12 -8.82
N ALA A 76 24.15 -59.93 -8.30
CA ALA A 76 25.51 -59.38 -8.21
C ALA A 76 25.64 -58.41 -7.02
N GLU A 77 26.85 -58.17 -6.51
CA GLU A 77 27.08 -57.14 -5.48
C GLU A 77 27.02 -55.72 -6.07
N SER A 78 27.70 -55.51 -7.20
CA SER A 78 27.67 -54.28 -7.99
C SER A 78 27.95 -54.59 -9.46
N ILE A 79 27.44 -53.76 -10.37
CA ILE A 79 27.65 -53.89 -11.82
C ILE A 79 28.24 -52.61 -12.37
N THR A 80 29.25 -52.73 -13.24
CA THR A 80 29.74 -51.62 -14.07
C THR A 80 29.80 -52.02 -15.53
N LEU A 81 28.90 -51.43 -16.33
CA LEU A 81 28.92 -51.53 -17.79
C LEU A 81 29.85 -50.46 -18.37
N GLY A 82 30.52 -50.75 -19.48
CA GLY A 82 31.17 -49.71 -20.28
C GLY A 82 32.36 -49.01 -19.61
N SER A 83 33.26 -49.78 -18.97
CA SER A 83 34.46 -49.25 -18.28
C SER A 83 35.75 -49.26 -19.11
N LYS A 84 35.74 -49.88 -20.29
CA LYS A 84 36.91 -49.99 -21.20
C LYS A 84 36.59 -50.00 -22.69
N ASN A 85 35.36 -50.40 -23.06
CA ASN A 85 34.83 -50.48 -24.41
C ASN A 85 33.30 -50.27 -24.35
N GLY A 86 32.66 -50.00 -25.49
CA GLY A 86 31.21 -50.01 -25.59
C GLY A 86 30.63 -51.40 -25.29
N TYR A 87 29.54 -51.47 -24.51
CA TYR A 87 28.89 -52.73 -24.15
C TYR A 87 27.39 -52.55 -23.86
N GLU A 88 26.55 -53.48 -24.31
CA GLU A 88 25.12 -53.53 -23.99
C GLU A 88 24.78 -54.67 -23.01
N LEU A 89 24.04 -54.38 -21.94
CA LEU A 89 23.30 -55.38 -21.19
C LEU A 89 21.82 -55.30 -21.59
N MET A 90 21.24 -56.42 -21.97
CA MET A 90 19.84 -56.52 -22.41
C MET A 90 19.06 -57.47 -21.50
N LEU A 91 17.95 -57.01 -20.92
CA LEU A 91 17.04 -57.83 -20.12
C LEU A 91 15.79 -58.11 -20.97
N LYS A 92 15.57 -59.39 -21.30
CA LYS A 92 14.42 -59.92 -22.05
C LYS A 92 13.64 -60.89 -21.17
N GLY A 93 13.19 -60.39 -20.03
CA GLY A 93 12.59 -61.15 -18.95
C GLY A 93 13.60 -61.57 -17.89
N GLY A 94 13.13 -62.35 -16.93
CA GLY A 94 13.90 -62.71 -15.74
C GLY A 94 13.94 -61.59 -14.69
N SER A 95 14.81 -61.75 -13.70
CA SER A 95 15.12 -60.72 -12.69
C SER A 95 16.62 -60.55 -12.54
N LEU A 96 17.07 -59.34 -12.18
CA LEU A 96 18.45 -59.03 -11.84
C LEU A 96 18.48 -58.27 -10.51
N ASN A 97 19.21 -58.78 -9.53
CA ASN A 97 19.33 -58.18 -8.19
C ASN A 97 20.75 -57.70 -7.93
N VAL A 98 20.96 -56.39 -7.90
CA VAL A 98 22.26 -55.76 -7.59
C VAL A 98 22.23 -55.23 -6.17
N ALA A 99 23.05 -55.80 -5.28
CA ALA A 99 22.99 -55.51 -3.85
C ALA A 99 23.38 -54.07 -3.49
N GLU A 100 24.27 -53.44 -4.26
CA GLU A 100 24.70 -52.07 -4.08
C GLU A 100 24.47 -51.20 -5.34
N ASN A 101 25.49 -51.04 -6.19
CA ASN A 101 25.52 -50.01 -7.22
C ASN A 101 25.47 -50.60 -8.63
N PHE A 102 24.71 -49.93 -9.50
CA PHE A 102 24.70 -50.19 -10.93
C PHE A 102 25.18 -48.92 -11.65
N THR A 103 26.38 -48.95 -12.23
CA THR A 103 26.94 -47.84 -13.01
C THR A 103 26.99 -48.18 -14.50
N ILE A 104 26.39 -47.32 -15.32
CA ILE A 104 26.49 -47.39 -16.78
C ILE A 104 27.54 -46.37 -17.23
N SER A 105 28.70 -46.82 -17.68
CA SER A 105 29.84 -46.01 -18.09
C SER A 105 30.44 -45.13 -16.97
N ASN A 106 31.28 -45.79 -16.16
CA ASN A 106 31.97 -45.20 -15.01
C ASN A 106 33.01 -44.14 -15.41
N ASP A 107 33.77 -44.38 -16.48
CA ASP A 107 34.95 -43.57 -16.83
C ASP A 107 34.79 -42.82 -18.15
N SER A 108 35.48 -41.68 -18.25
CA SER A 108 35.40 -40.76 -19.40
C SER A 108 35.94 -41.39 -20.68
N GLY A 109 35.22 -41.23 -21.79
CA GLY A 109 35.61 -41.73 -23.12
C GLY A 109 35.06 -43.12 -23.47
N PHE A 110 34.39 -43.79 -22.54
CA PHE A 110 33.68 -45.05 -22.81
C PHE A 110 32.16 -44.82 -22.94
N SER A 111 31.44 -45.88 -23.29
CA SER A 111 29.98 -45.91 -23.36
C SER A 111 29.42 -47.22 -22.80
N GLY A 112 28.20 -47.19 -22.28
CA GLY A 112 27.48 -48.37 -21.84
C GLY A 112 25.99 -48.25 -22.12
N ILE A 113 25.35 -49.37 -22.44
CA ILE A 113 23.91 -49.44 -22.74
C ILE A 113 23.25 -50.45 -21.81
N LEU A 114 22.12 -50.09 -21.20
CA LEU A 114 21.20 -51.00 -20.52
C LEU A 114 19.84 -50.93 -21.22
N THR A 115 19.40 -52.03 -21.82
CA THR A 115 18.10 -52.14 -22.49
C THR A 115 17.20 -53.14 -21.76
N LEU A 116 16.17 -52.64 -21.07
CA LEU A 116 15.13 -53.45 -20.45
C LEU A 116 13.96 -53.60 -21.44
N ASP A 117 13.96 -54.68 -22.21
CA ASP A 117 12.83 -55.07 -23.07
C ASP A 117 11.67 -55.60 -22.23
N SER A 118 11.97 -56.39 -21.19
CA SER A 118 11.03 -56.87 -20.17
C SER A 118 11.79 -57.48 -18.98
N GLY A 119 11.09 -57.76 -17.87
CA GLY A 119 11.68 -58.35 -16.65
C GLY A 119 11.78 -57.34 -15.50
N SER A 120 12.66 -57.60 -14.54
CA SER A 120 12.89 -56.70 -13.39
C SER A 120 14.37 -56.51 -13.05
N LEU A 121 14.70 -55.32 -12.52
CA LEU A 121 16.03 -54.97 -12.02
C LEU A 121 15.91 -54.29 -10.64
N ALA A 122 16.43 -54.91 -9.58
CA ALA A 122 16.58 -54.29 -8.27
C ALA A 122 18.03 -53.78 -8.07
N VAL A 123 18.19 -52.58 -7.51
CA VAL A 123 19.49 -51.94 -7.22
C VAL A 123 19.47 -51.36 -5.80
N GLY A 124 20.25 -51.95 -4.90
CA GLY A 124 20.17 -51.71 -3.45
C GLY A 124 20.67 -50.35 -2.95
N LYS A 125 21.42 -49.59 -3.77
CA LYS A 125 21.85 -48.22 -3.46
C LYS A 125 21.56 -47.27 -4.64
N HIS A 126 22.45 -47.21 -5.63
CA HIS A 126 22.42 -46.20 -6.69
C HIS A 126 22.42 -46.82 -8.09
N LEU A 127 21.54 -46.32 -8.96
CA LEU A 127 21.61 -46.55 -10.41
C LEU A 127 22.12 -45.27 -11.06
N CYS A 128 23.37 -45.29 -11.53
CA CYS A 128 24.00 -44.15 -12.20
C CYS A 128 24.12 -44.41 -13.70
N VAL A 129 23.32 -43.70 -14.48
CA VAL A 129 23.40 -43.65 -15.95
C VAL A 129 24.42 -42.58 -16.32
N GLY A 130 25.66 -42.98 -16.62
CA GLY A 130 26.77 -42.08 -16.91
C GLY A 130 27.32 -41.40 -15.66
N ASP A 131 28.38 -41.96 -15.07
CA ASP A 131 29.15 -41.24 -14.04
C ASP A 131 30.01 -40.17 -14.73
N ARG A 132 30.97 -40.61 -15.55
CA ARG A 132 31.90 -39.76 -16.33
C ARG A 132 31.86 -40.04 -17.82
N GLY A 133 31.34 -41.20 -18.24
CA GLY A 133 31.26 -41.65 -19.63
C GLY A 133 29.86 -41.49 -20.24
N GLN A 134 29.59 -42.19 -21.34
CA GLN A 134 28.33 -42.13 -22.09
C GLN A 134 27.37 -43.24 -21.66
N GLY A 135 26.52 -42.96 -20.68
CA GLY A 135 25.51 -43.91 -20.18
C GLY A 135 24.20 -43.82 -20.96
N LEU A 136 23.68 -44.95 -21.42
CA LEU A 136 22.40 -45.05 -22.10
C LEU A 136 21.50 -46.10 -21.42
N LEU A 137 20.38 -45.66 -20.85
CA LEU A 137 19.32 -46.53 -20.33
C LEU A 137 18.12 -46.47 -21.28
N LYS A 138 17.54 -47.64 -21.60
CA LYS A 138 16.28 -47.78 -22.34
C LYS A 138 15.38 -48.76 -21.60
N ILE A 139 14.12 -48.40 -21.43
CA ILE A 139 13.09 -49.25 -20.83
C ILE A 139 11.89 -49.26 -21.76
N LYS A 140 11.54 -50.44 -22.28
CA LYS A 140 10.35 -50.65 -23.13
C LYS A 140 9.19 -51.27 -22.36
N SER A 141 9.51 -52.09 -21.37
CA SER A 141 8.58 -52.70 -20.41
C SER A 141 9.35 -53.16 -19.18
N GLY A 142 8.68 -53.77 -18.21
CA GLY A 142 9.30 -54.22 -16.96
C GLY A 142 9.54 -53.12 -15.93
N GLU A 143 10.19 -53.48 -14.81
CA GLU A 143 10.38 -52.59 -13.67
C GLU A 143 11.85 -52.48 -13.23
N ILE A 144 12.27 -51.27 -12.86
CA ILE A 144 13.52 -51.01 -12.14
C ILE A 144 13.18 -50.46 -10.75
N HIS A 145 13.72 -51.08 -9.70
CA HIS A 145 13.64 -50.59 -8.33
C HIS A 145 15.01 -50.19 -7.82
N VAL A 146 15.18 -48.93 -7.41
CA VAL A 146 16.44 -48.35 -6.91
C VAL A 146 16.22 -47.84 -5.50
N SER A 147 16.81 -48.48 -4.48
CA SER A 147 16.47 -48.18 -3.08
C SER A 147 16.80 -46.75 -2.64
N GLN A 148 17.75 -46.08 -3.31
CA GLN A 148 18.11 -44.70 -3.02
C GLN A 148 18.05 -43.80 -4.27
N TRP A 149 19.17 -43.63 -4.99
CA TRP A 149 19.31 -42.58 -6.01
C TRP A 149 19.30 -43.13 -7.43
N PHE A 150 18.44 -42.59 -8.28
CA PHE A 150 18.54 -42.68 -9.73
C PHE A 150 19.25 -41.42 -10.27
N VAL A 151 20.44 -41.58 -10.83
CA VAL A 151 21.29 -40.48 -11.31
C VAL A 151 21.49 -40.59 -12.81
N VAL A 152 21.39 -39.47 -13.53
CA VAL A 152 21.67 -39.39 -14.97
C VAL A 152 22.67 -38.26 -15.23
N GLY A 153 23.88 -38.63 -15.68
CA GLY A 153 24.98 -37.71 -16.00
C GLY A 153 25.59 -37.06 -14.76
N GLN A 154 26.20 -37.86 -13.89
CA GLN A 154 26.64 -37.43 -12.55
C GLN A 154 27.71 -36.32 -12.59
N HIS A 155 28.70 -36.42 -13.48
CA HIS A 155 29.74 -35.40 -13.68
C HIS A 155 29.57 -34.66 -15.02
N GLU A 156 30.13 -33.45 -15.12
CA GLU A 156 30.03 -32.58 -16.32
C GLU A 156 30.60 -33.21 -17.61
N SER A 157 31.48 -34.21 -17.51
CA SER A 157 32.04 -34.92 -18.66
C SER A 157 31.13 -36.00 -19.24
N SER A 158 30.09 -36.40 -18.51
CA SER A 158 29.15 -37.43 -18.98
C SER A 158 28.24 -36.89 -20.08
N ASN A 159 27.73 -37.77 -20.94
CA ASN A 159 26.62 -37.50 -21.85
C ASN A 159 25.66 -38.67 -21.70
N ALA A 160 24.62 -38.46 -20.89
CA ALA A 160 23.83 -39.55 -20.32
C ALA A 160 22.35 -39.42 -20.66
N ARG A 161 21.72 -40.52 -21.06
CA ARG A 161 20.30 -40.53 -21.44
C ARG A 161 19.55 -41.72 -20.86
N ALA A 162 18.38 -41.47 -20.31
CA ALA A 162 17.42 -42.51 -19.93
C ALA A 162 16.11 -42.33 -20.71
N PHE A 163 15.75 -43.35 -21.50
CA PHE A 163 14.53 -43.39 -22.30
C PHE A 163 13.53 -44.36 -21.65
N LEU A 164 12.42 -43.82 -21.15
CA LEU A 164 11.30 -44.57 -20.60
C LEU A 164 10.23 -44.71 -21.71
N GLU A 165 10.57 -45.51 -22.73
CA GLU A 165 9.68 -45.85 -23.85
C GLU A 165 8.40 -46.57 -23.34
N GLY A 166 8.54 -47.32 -22.26
CA GLY A 166 7.50 -47.93 -21.44
C GLY A 166 8.06 -48.35 -20.07
N GLY A 167 7.37 -49.26 -19.37
CA GLY A 167 7.82 -49.80 -18.09
C GLY A 167 7.85 -48.79 -16.94
N LYS A 168 8.59 -49.10 -15.86
CA LYS A 168 8.59 -48.30 -14.64
C LYS A 168 9.96 -48.21 -13.96
N ILE A 169 10.37 -47.02 -13.54
CA ILE A 169 11.44 -46.81 -12.56
C ILE A 169 10.81 -46.41 -11.23
N THR A 170 11.26 -47.00 -10.14
CA THR A 170 10.94 -46.59 -8.77
C THR A 170 12.23 -46.24 -8.02
N CYS A 171 12.34 -45.04 -7.46
CA CYS A 171 13.51 -44.63 -6.68
C CYS A 171 13.16 -43.77 -5.45
N GLY A 172 14.10 -43.61 -4.51
CA GLY A 172 13.94 -42.73 -3.34
C GLY A 172 14.35 -41.28 -3.60
N SER A 173 15.18 -41.02 -4.60
CA SER A 173 15.59 -39.68 -5.05
C SER A 173 16.13 -39.73 -6.49
N ILE A 174 16.13 -38.56 -7.13
CA ILE A 174 16.59 -38.34 -8.51
C ILE A 174 17.71 -37.30 -8.52
N GLY A 175 18.65 -37.42 -9.46
CA GLY A 175 19.60 -36.36 -9.79
C GLY A 175 19.91 -36.35 -11.29
N VAL A 176 19.81 -35.19 -11.94
CA VAL A 176 20.18 -35.05 -13.36
C VAL A 176 21.19 -33.91 -13.51
N GLY A 177 22.44 -34.28 -13.83
CA GLY A 177 23.53 -33.33 -13.97
C GLY A 177 23.46 -32.52 -15.27
N LYS A 178 24.49 -31.71 -15.52
CA LYS A 178 24.51 -30.67 -16.56
C LYS A 178 24.28 -31.18 -17.99
N GLN A 179 24.63 -32.44 -18.26
CA GLN A 179 24.54 -33.10 -19.57
C GLN A 179 23.66 -34.38 -19.53
N GLY A 180 22.94 -34.61 -18.43
CA GLY A 180 22.00 -35.71 -18.30
C GLY A 180 20.63 -35.36 -18.90
N LYS A 181 19.95 -36.34 -19.51
CA LYS A 181 18.55 -36.19 -19.95
C LYS A 181 17.72 -37.44 -19.67
N ILE A 182 16.51 -37.25 -19.16
CA ILE A 182 15.47 -38.25 -19.05
C ILE A 182 14.37 -37.90 -20.05
N ASP A 183 13.91 -38.90 -20.77
CA ASP A 183 12.89 -38.78 -21.82
C ASP A 183 11.81 -39.83 -21.55
N ILE A 184 10.60 -39.38 -21.24
CA ILE A 184 9.47 -40.24 -20.89
C ILE A 184 8.50 -40.28 -22.06
N ALA A 185 8.18 -41.50 -22.51
CA ALA A 185 7.02 -41.76 -23.36
C ALA A 185 5.98 -42.53 -22.54
N ASN A 186 5.75 -43.82 -22.81
CA ASN A 186 4.70 -44.58 -22.12
C ASN A 186 5.14 -45.15 -20.76
N GLY A 187 6.31 -44.75 -20.24
CA GLY A 187 6.85 -45.23 -18.98
C GLY A 187 6.51 -44.34 -17.77
N VAL A 188 6.77 -44.86 -16.57
CA VAL A 188 6.48 -44.18 -15.29
C VAL A 188 7.74 -44.06 -14.44
N LEU A 189 7.94 -42.90 -13.82
CA LEU A 189 8.93 -42.67 -12.76
C LEU A 189 8.20 -42.43 -11.43
N GLU A 190 8.44 -43.29 -10.44
CA GLU A 190 7.89 -43.20 -9.07
C GLU A 190 8.99 -42.79 -8.09
N LEU A 191 8.80 -41.66 -7.39
CA LEU A 191 9.71 -41.14 -6.38
C LEU A 191 9.11 -41.29 -4.99
N ARG A 192 9.68 -42.18 -4.16
CA ARG A 192 9.11 -42.58 -2.86
C ARG A 192 9.54 -41.69 -1.70
N GLY A 193 8.61 -41.48 -0.77
CA GLY A 193 8.90 -41.07 0.61
C GLY A 193 8.73 -39.58 0.93
N ARG A 194 8.58 -38.72 -0.08
CA ARG A 194 8.20 -37.30 0.04
C ARG A 194 7.70 -36.77 -1.30
N ASP A 195 6.99 -35.64 -1.26
CA ASP A 195 6.72 -34.85 -2.45
C ASP A 195 8.05 -34.36 -3.07
N MET A 196 8.21 -34.60 -4.37
CA MET A 196 9.35 -34.22 -5.19
C MET A 196 8.93 -33.28 -6.34
N GLY A 197 7.69 -32.77 -6.32
CA GLY A 197 7.11 -31.94 -7.37
C GLY A 197 7.97 -30.73 -7.73
N THR A 198 8.47 -29.97 -6.76
CA THR A 198 9.36 -28.81 -6.99
C THR A 198 10.65 -29.19 -7.74
N GLU A 199 11.26 -30.33 -7.40
CA GLU A 199 12.49 -30.81 -8.04
C GLU A 199 12.22 -31.32 -9.47
N ILE A 200 11.09 -32.00 -9.69
CA ILE A 200 10.67 -32.43 -11.02
C ILE A 200 10.30 -31.22 -11.90
N ARG A 201 9.60 -30.22 -11.35
CA ARG A 201 9.31 -28.94 -12.01
C ARG A 201 10.59 -28.18 -12.38
N ARG A 202 11.65 -28.25 -11.56
CA ARG A 202 12.99 -27.74 -11.90
C ARG A 202 13.61 -28.49 -13.08
N LEU A 203 13.60 -29.82 -13.08
CA LEU A 203 14.16 -30.65 -14.14
C LEU A 203 13.45 -30.49 -15.50
N ILE A 204 12.14 -30.24 -15.50
CA ILE A 204 11.37 -29.91 -16.72
C ILE A 204 11.80 -28.56 -17.28
N ARG A 205 11.88 -27.51 -16.44
CA ARG A 205 12.34 -26.17 -16.87
C ARG A 205 13.77 -26.19 -17.43
N GLU A 206 14.67 -26.97 -16.82
CA GLU A 206 16.03 -27.18 -17.32
C GLU A 206 16.11 -28.05 -18.61
N ARG A 207 14.97 -28.50 -19.16
CA ARG A 207 14.85 -29.41 -20.33
C ARG A 207 15.60 -30.75 -20.15
N LYS A 208 15.92 -31.09 -18.90
CA LYS A 208 16.56 -32.34 -18.47
C LYS A 208 15.58 -33.48 -18.31
N LEU A 209 14.31 -33.18 -18.06
CA LEU A 209 13.21 -34.12 -18.12
C LEU A 209 12.23 -33.66 -19.20
N VAL A 210 11.90 -34.52 -20.17
CA VAL A 210 10.98 -34.19 -21.26
C VAL A 210 9.99 -35.33 -21.54
N ALA A 211 8.87 -34.98 -22.19
CA ALA A 211 7.93 -35.94 -22.75
C ALA A 211 8.20 -36.14 -24.25
N HIS A 212 8.22 -37.40 -24.72
CA HIS A 212 8.30 -37.79 -26.13
C HIS A 212 9.33 -36.98 -26.96
N GLY A 213 10.60 -36.99 -26.56
CA GLY A 213 11.69 -36.23 -27.21
C GLY A 213 11.75 -34.75 -26.84
N GLY A 214 10.65 -34.20 -26.31
CA GLY A 214 10.34 -32.77 -26.28
C GLY A 214 9.28 -32.36 -27.32
N SER A 215 8.35 -33.26 -27.70
CA SER A 215 7.20 -32.89 -28.54
C SER A 215 6.27 -31.91 -27.80
N LYS A 216 5.62 -31.02 -28.55
CA LYS A 216 4.57 -30.12 -28.01
C LYS A 216 3.23 -30.82 -27.80
N ASP A 217 3.04 -32.01 -28.39
CA ASP A 217 1.80 -32.79 -28.29
C ASP A 217 1.68 -33.55 -26.95
N TYR A 218 2.76 -33.59 -26.16
CA TYR A 218 2.85 -34.31 -24.89
C TYR A 218 3.46 -33.43 -23.80
N LYS A 219 3.07 -33.67 -22.54
CA LYS A 219 3.58 -32.98 -21.34
C LYS A 219 3.96 -33.99 -20.27
N ILE A 220 4.80 -33.57 -19.33
CA ILE A 220 5.07 -34.36 -18.12
C ILE A 220 3.99 -34.04 -17.09
N ASP A 221 3.20 -35.06 -16.71
CA ASP A 221 2.28 -34.98 -15.58
C ASP A 221 2.99 -35.33 -14.28
N ILE A 222 2.59 -34.67 -13.18
CA ILE A 222 3.16 -34.85 -11.85
C ILE A 222 2.01 -35.05 -10.85
N GLU A 223 1.99 -36.19 -10.18
CA GLU A 223 0.93 -36.60 -9.25
C GLU A 223 1.54 -37.02 -7.91
N TRP A 224 1.10 -36.43 -6.81
CA TRP A 224 1.50 -36.84 -5.45
C TRP A 224 0.36 -37.65 -4.81
N ASP A 225 0.58 -38.95 -4.62
CA ASP A 225 -0.44 -39.89 -4.10
C ASP A 225 -0.53 -39.93 -2.55
N GLY A 226 0.21 -39.05 -1.87
CA GLY A 226 0.38 -39.06 -0.40
C GLY A 226 1.58 -39.87 0.10
N LYS A 227 2.27 -40.62 -0.78
CA LYS A 227 3.38 -41.53 -0.47
C LYS A 227 4.51 -41.50 -1.51
N SER A 228 4.17 -41.26 -2.78
CA SER A 228 5.07 -41.20 -3.92
C SER A 228 4.68 -40.09 -4.90
N THR A 229 5.70 -39.48 -5.52
CA THR A 229 5.51 -38.57 -6.67
C THR A 229 5.60 -39.41 -7.94
N LEU A 230 4.48 -39.55 -8.64
CA LEU A 230 4.39 -40.22 -9.93
C LEU A 230 4.62 -39.20 -11.04
N VAL A 231 5.48 -39.57 -11.98
CA VAL A 231 5.91 -38.72 -13.09
C VAL A 231 5.77 -39.52 -14.39
N LYS A 232 4.96 -39.01 -15.32
CA LYS A 232 4.49 -39.71 -16.53
C LYS A 232 4.52 -38.73 -17.71
N ALA A 233 4.59 -39.21 -18.95
CA ALA A 233 4.18 -38.39 -20.09
C ALA A 233 2.72 -38.66 -20.44
N VAL A 234 1.99 -37.61 -20.80
CA VAL A 234 0.57 -37.67 -21.20
C VAL A 234 0.32 -36.71 -22.38
N PRO A 235 -0.74 -36.91 -23.18
CA PRO A 235 -1.14 -35.95 -24.19
C PRO A 235 -1.32 -34.54 -23.62
N ALA A 236 -0.98 -33.51 -24.39
CA ALA A 236 -0.89 -32.13 -23.91
C ALA A 236 -2.21 -31.51 -23.40
N GLY A 237 -3.36 -32.17 -23.62
CA GLY A 237 -4.67 -31.81 -23.07
C GLY A 237 -5.19 -32.74 -21.95
N GLU A 238 -4.43 -33.77 -21.55
CA GLU A 238 -4.82 -34.74 -20.52
C GLU A 238 -4.03 -34.59 -19.20
N SER A 239 -2.97 -33.75 -19.19
CA SER A 239 -2.21 -33.43 -17.97
C SER A 239 -3.04 -32.63 -16.99
N ASN A 240 -2.97 -32.98 -15.71
CA ASN A 240 -3.61 -32.27 -14.59
C ASN A 240 -2.87 -30.97 -14.23
N TYR A 241 -1.59 -30.87 -14.59
CA TYR A 241 -0.72 -29.72 -14.33
C TYR A 241 0.01 -29.31 -15.61
N ILE A 242 -0.66 -28.54 -16.47
CA ILE A 242 -0.09 -28.07 -17.72
C ILE A 242 0.94 -26.98 -17.44
N TYR A 243 2.23 -27.34 -17.47
CA TYR A 243 3.30 -26.34 -17.63
C TYR A 243 3.53 -26.10 -19.13
N ASN A 244 3.47 -24.84 -19.56
CA ASN A 244 3.83 -24.47 -20.93
C ASN A 244 5.37 -24.36 -21.08
N GLU A 245 5.87 -24.14 -22.30
CA GLU A 245 7.32 -24.07 -22.55
C GLU A 245 8.03 -22.85 -21.91
N ASN A 246 7.27 -21.92 -21.33
CA ASN A 246 7.73 -20.76 -20.57
C ASN A 246 7.61 -20.97 -19.04
N GLY A 247 7.09 -22.12 -18.58
CA GLY A 247 6.95 -22.46 -17.16
C GLY A 247 5.68 -21.96 -16.46
N VAL A 248 4.71 -21.38 -17.18
CA VAL A 248 3.40 -21.01 -16.62
C VAL A 248 2.62 -22.28 -16.30
N GLY A 249 2.25 -22.47 -15.03
CA GLY A 249 1.52 -23.64 -14.55
C GLY A 249 0.01 -23.44 -14.60
N VAL A 250 -0.70 -24.32 -15.32
CA VAL A 250 -2.16 -24.29 -15.52
C VAL A 250 -2.82 -25.45 -14.78
N ILE A 251 -3.88 -25.13 -14.04
CA ILE A 251 -4.75 -26.04 -13.31
C ILE A 251 -5.74 -26.65 -14.32
N THR A 252 -5.62 -27.93 -14.64
CA THR A 252 -6.50 -28.56 -15.64
C THR A 252 -7.81 -29.15 -15.09
N PRO A 253 -7.92 -29.58 -13.81
CA PRO A 253 -9.22 -29.83 -13.21
C PRO A 253 -9.99 -28.51 -13.09
N LYS A 254 -11.15 -28.39 -13.75
CA LYS A 254 -12.07 -27.28 -13.51
C LYS A 254 -12.36 -27.19 -12.01
N LEU A 255 -11.97 -26.08 -11.38
CA LEU A 255 -12.18 -25.85 -9.96
C LEU A 255 -13.70 -25.88 -9.67
N GLN A 256 -14.16 -26.92 -8.96
CA GLN A 256 -15.56 -27.04 -8.57
C GLN A 256 -15.78 -26.32 -7.24
N GLY A 257 -16.28 -25.09 -7.33
CA GLY A 257 -16.49 -24.19 -6.20
C GLY A 257 -17.95 -24.05 -5.77
N LYS A 258 -18.17 -23.23 -4.73
CA LYS A 258 -19.52 -22.72 -4.41
C LYS A 258 -20.01 -21.79 -5.54
N PRO A 259 -21.32 -21.60 -5.72
CA PRO A 259 -21.85 -20.63 -6.68
C PRO A 259 -21.25 -19.22 -6.45
N LEU A 260 -21.00 -18.48 -7.53
CA LEU A 260 -20.44 -17.13 -7.43
C LEU A 260 -21.41 -16.18 -6.72
N ARG A 261 -20.94 -15.58 -5.62
CA ARG A 261 -21.63 -14.50 -4.91
C ARG A 261 -21.52 -13.22 -5.75
N THR A 262 -22.61 -12.79 -6.38
CA THR A 262 -22.62 -11.63 -7.29
C THR A 262 -22.92 -10.31 -6.57
N GLY A 263 -22.89 -9.20 -7.32
CA GLY A 263 -23.12 -7.83 -6.85
C GLY A 263 -21.92 -6.91 -7.10
N LYS A 264 -22.01 -5.68 -6.56
CA LYS A 264 -20.84 -4.84 -6.28
C LYS A 264 -20.05 -5.45 -5.11
N PRO A 265 -18.73 -5.24 -5.00
CA PRO A 265 -17.93 -5.89 -3.98
C PRO A 265 -18.16 -5.31 -2.60
N VAL A 266 -18.40 -6.19 -1.63
CA VAL A 266 -18.48 -5.88 -0.20
C VAL A 266 -17.77 -6.98 0.59
N GLY A 267 -16.68 -6.59 1.27
CA GLY A 267 -15.89 -7.48 2.10
C GLY A 267 -14.65 -6.81 2.70
N PHE A 268 -13.52 -7.50 2.64
CA PHE A 268 -12.30 -7.17 3.37
C PHE A 268 -11.05 -7.33 2.51
N VAL A 269 -9.96 -6.69 2.94
CA VAL A 269 -8.60 -7.02 2.47
C VAL A 269 -8.16 -8.33 3.11
N ILE A 270 -7.74 -9.30 2.28
CA ILE A 270 -7.32 -10.64 2.67
C ILE A 270 -5.84 -10.82 2.35
N HIS A 271 -5.08 -11.38 3.30
CA HIS A 271 -3.67 -11.76 3.14
C HIS A 271 -3.56 -13.29 3.08
N PRO A 272 -3.51 -13.95 1.90
CA PRO A 272 -3.63 -15.42 1.78
C PRO A 272 -2.50 -16.24 2.44
N ASN A 273 -1.42 -15.58 2.86
CA ASN A 273 -0.35 -16.19 3.67
C ASN A 273 -0.80 -16.44 5.13
N HIS A 274 -1.98 -15.97 5.54
CA HIS A 274 -2.49 -16.01 6.91
C HIS A 274 -3.86 -16.70 6.97
N LYS A 275 -3.90 -18.01 6.69
CA LYS A 275 -5.10 -18.88 6.62
C LYS A 275 -5.88 -19.06 7.94
N ALA A 276 -5.76 -18.14 8.89
CA ALA A 276 -6.53 -18.13 10.12
C ALA A 276 -7.93 -17.56 9.86
N PHE A 277 -8.97 -18.21 10.40
CA PHE A 277 -10.37 -17.76 10.38
C PHE A 277 -11.06 -17.70 9.00
N GLU A 278 -10.51 -18.30 7.93
CA GLU A 278 -11.16 -18.33 6.60
C GLU A 278 -12.56 -18.98 6.64
N ASP A 279 -12.74 -20.08 7.38
CA ASP A 279 -14.04 -20.75 7.59
C ASP A 279 -15.15 -19.81 8.11
N ARG A 280 -14.76 -18.79 8.89
CA ARG A 280 -15.66 -17.80 9.47
C ARG A 280 -16.06 -16.74 8.45
N LEU A 281 -15.11 -16.26 7.64
CA LEU A 281 -15.38 -15.36 6.52
C LEU A 281 -16.37 -15.97 5.52
N ASP A 282 -16.28 -17.29 5.35
CA ASP A 282 -17.16 -18.07 4.48
C ASP A 282 -18.62 -18.14 4.94
N ALA A 283 -18.89 -18.02 6.24
CA ALA A 283 -20.24 -18.00 6.80
C ALA A 283 -20.95 -16.65 6.67
N LEU A 284 -20.18 -15.56 6.57
CA LEU A 284 -20.68 -14.18 6.54
C LEU A 284 -21.30 -13.80 5.19
N CYS A 285 -22.12 -12.74 5.21
CA CYS A 285 -22.77 -12.13 4.04
C CYS A 285 -21.82 -11.47 3.02
N VAL A 286 -20.50 -11.52 3.22
CA VAL A 286 -19.45 -11.08 2.27
C VAL A 286 -19.63 -11.70 0.89
N ASN A 287 -19.52 -10.89 -0.17
CA ASN A 287 -19.52 -11.39 -1.56
C ASN A 287 -18.17 -11.25 -2.27
N ALA A 288 -17.24 -10.41 -1.78
CA ALA A 288 -15.96 -10.17 -2.43
C ALA A 288 -14.78 -10.13 -1.44
N GLU A 289 -13.58 -10.39 -1.95
CA GLU A 289 -12.30 -10.13 -1.27
C GLU A 289 -11.40 -9.25 -2.15
N LEU A 290 -10.59 -8.41 -1.51
CA LEU A 290 -9.44 -7.76 -2.14
C LEU A 290 -8.21 -8.55 -1.69
N SER A 291 -7.60 -9.24 -2.65
CA SER A 291 -6.60 -10.25 -2.36
C SER A 291 -5.22 -9.60 -2.42
N ASN A 292 -4.62 -9.39 -1.23
CA ASN A 292 -3.24 -8.94 -1.11
C ASN A 292 -2.30 -10.12 -1.38
N ILE A 293 -1.89 -10.24 -2.64
CA ILE A 293 -0.95 -11.26 -3.12
C ILE A 293 0.40 -10.58 -3.46
N PHE A 294 0.91 -9.71 -2.57
CA PHE A 294 2.26 -9.11 -2.70
C PHE A 294 3.36 -10.16 -2.53
N LEU A 295 3.52 -11.00 -3.56
CA LEU A 295 4.53 -12.05 -3.63
C LEU A 295 5.39 -11.83 -4.88
N TRP A 296 6.48 -11.09 -4.72
CA TRP A 296 7.62 -11.01 -5.65
C TRP A 296 8.40 -12.33 -5.81
N ARG A 297 7.70 -13.46 -5.68
CA ARG A 297 8.23 -14.77 -5.97
C ARG A 297 8.35 -14.85 -7.49
N MET A 298 9.60 -14.84 -7.94
CA MET A 298 9.94 -15.13 -9.32
C MET A 298 10.51 -16.55 -9.36
N LEU A 299 9.98 -17.40 -10.24
CA LEU A 299 10.58 -18.69 -10.55
C LEU A 299 11.93 -18.55 -11.25
N ASP A 300 12.18 -17.38 -11.85
CA ASP A 300 13.45 -16.93 -12.42
C ASP A 300 13.55 -15.40 -12.31
N ARG A 301 14.52 -14.89 -11.54
CA ARG A 301 14.75 -13.44 -11.35
C ARG A 301 15.39 -12.76 -12.56
N ASP A 302 16.13 -13.50 -13.37
CA ASP A 302 16.90 -12.96 -14.48
C ASP A 302 16.03 -12.81 -15.72
N ASN A 303 15.30 -13.87 -16.06
CA ASN A 303 14.33 -13.92 -17.16
C ASN A 303 12.92 -13.41 -16.75
N LEU A 304 12.78 -12.84 -15.55
CA LEU A 304 11.55 -12.21 -15.04
C LEU A 304 10.31 -13.13 -15.05
N VAL A 305 10.46 -14.43 -14.71
CA VAL A 305 9.34 -15.41 -14.71
C VAL A 305 8.63 -15.42 -13.35
N VAL A 306 7.32 -15.14 -13.34
CA VAL A 306 6.48 -15.05 -12.14
C VAL A 306 6.18 -16.43 -11.54
N ASP A 307 6.15 -16.56 -10.21
CA ASP A 307 5.72 -17.77 -9.51
C ASP A 307 4.19 -17.83 -9.36
N THR A 308 3.56 -18.62 -10.23
CA THR A 308 2.11 -18.83 -10.20
C THR A 308 1.68 -19.91 -9.18
N GLU A 309 2.59 -20.61 -8.50
CA GLU A 309 2.24 -21.72 -7.58
C GLU A 309 1.46 -21.20 -6.36
N ALA A 310 1.78 -20.01 -5.85
CA ALA A 310 1.03 -19.36 -4.77
C ALA A 310 -0.40 -18.92 -5.20
N PHE A 311 -0.58 -18.58 -6.48
CA PHE A 311 -1.88 -18.15 -7.02
C PHE A 311 -2.84 -19.33 -7.23
N VAL A 312 -2.33 -20.55 -7.47
CA VAL A 312 -3.14 -21.78 -7.56
C VAL A 312 -3.91 -22.01 -6.26
N ASP A 313 -3.21 -21.96 -5.13
CA ASP A 313 -3.76 -22.24 -3.80
C ASP A 313 -4.78 -21.17 -3.38
N TRP A 314 -4.52 -19.90 -3.72
CA TRP A 314 -5.44 -18.79 -3.51
C TRP A 314 -6.71 -18.89 -4.38
N LEU A 315 -6.56 -19.06 -5.71
CA LEU A 315 -7.70 -19.13 -6.62
C LEU A 315 -8.62 -20.30 -6.26
N LYS A 316 -8.05 -21.43 -5.84
CA LYS A 316 -8.81 -22.54 -5.27
C LYS A 316 -9.68 -22.10 -4.08
N GLY A 317 -9.15 -21.35 -3.12
CA GLY A 317 -9.90 -20.78 -1.99
C GLY A 317 -11.02 -19.80 -2.41
N VAL A 318 -10.80 -19.02 -3.46
CA VAL A 318 -11.84 -18.16 -4.06
C VAL A 318 -13.00 -19.00 -4.63
N TYR A 319 -12.69 -20.10 -5.33
CA TYR A 319 -13.71 -21.05 -5.79
C TYR A 319 -14.42 -21.75 -4.61
N GLU A 320 -13.67 -22.26 -3.63
CA GLU A 320 -14.22 -22.99 -2.47
C GLU A 320 -15.12 -22.09 -1.60
N SER A 321 -14.85 -20.78 -1.52
CA SER A 321 -15.69 -19.80 -0.82
C SER A 321 -16.89 -19.26 -1.61
N GLY A 322 -16.75 -19.26 -2.94
CA GLY A 322 -17.71 -18.67 -3.87
C GLY A 322 -17.62 -17.15 -3.98
N ARG A 323 -16.66 -16.48 -3.33
CA ARG A 323 -16.50 -15.02 -3.42
C ARG A 323 -16.08 -14.57 -4.83
N GLN A 324 -16.32 -13.31 -5.15
CA GLN A 324 -15.51 -12.55 -6.10
C GLN A 324 -14.14 -12.27 -5.47
N ALA A 325 -13.07 -12.19 -6.28
CA ALA A 325 -11.77 -11.78 -5.78
C ALA A 325 -11.11 -10.75 -6.69
N TYR A 326 -10.50 -9.72 -6.09
CA TYR A 326 -9.87 -8.62 -6.78
C TYR A 326 -8.38 -8.60 -6.41
N PRO A 327 -7.50 -9.26 -7.19
CA PRO A 327 -6.08 -9.29 -6.92
C PRO A 327 -5.43 -7.95 -7.26
N ILE A 328 -4.44 -7.54 -6.47
CA ILE A 328 -3.57 -6.41 -6.79
C ILE A 328 -2.55 -6.85 -7.84
N LEU A 329 -2.52 -6.15 -8.98
CA LEU A 329 -1.42 -6.21 -9.94
C LEU A 329 -0.39 -5.16 -9.55
N ASP A 330 0.84 -5.56 -9.22
CA ASP A 330 1.79 -4.67 -8.56
C ASP A 330 2.55 -3.73 -9.53
N THR A 331 1.86 -2.63 -9.86
CA THR A 331 2.31 -1.54 -10.74
C THR A 331 2.92 -0.35 -9.97
N SER A 332 2.95 -0.41 -8.63
CA SER A 332 3.40 0.66 -7.73
C SER A 332 4.89 0.59 -7.45
N VAL A 333 5.51 1.75 -7.20
CA VAL A 333 6.92 1.79 -6.75
C VAL A 333 7.04 1.53 -5.24
N PHE A 334 5.98 1.71 -4.45
CA PHE A 334 6.01 1.55 -2.99
C PHE A 334 6.34 0.10 -2.58
N HIS A 335 5.82 -0.87 -3.32
CA HIS A 335 6.06 -2.29 -3.07
C HIS A 335 7.28 -2.86 -3.80
N SER A 336 8.07 -2.06 -4.54
CA SER A 336 9.11 -2.50 -5.51
C SER A 336 10.33 -3.29 -4.97
N GLY A 337 10.24 -3.85 -3.77
CA GLY A 337 11.32 -4.56 -3.06
C GLY A 337 11.86 -5.84 -3.70
N GLY A 338 12.84 -6.44 -3.01
CA GLY A 338 13.55 -7.62 -3.49
C GLY A 338 14.29 -7.35 -4.81
N TRP A 339 14.18 -8.28 -5.76
CA TRP A 339 14.95 -8.27 -7.00
C TRP A 339 14.71 -7.05 -7.91
N ARG A 340 13.52 -6.42 -7.85
CA ARG A 340 13.21 -5.22 -8.66
C ARG A 340 13.96 -4.00 -8.10
N ALA A 341 13.94 -3.84 -6.78
CA ALA A 341 14.77 -2.87 -6.05
C ALA A 341 16.28 -3.14 -6.24
N GLU A 342 16.71 -4.40 -6.23
CA GLU A 342 18.11 -4.79 -6.52
C GLU A 342 18.53 -4.29 -7.92
N LYS A 343 17.84 -4.73 -8.99
CA LYS A 343 18.16 -4.34 -10.39
C LYS A 343 18.08 -2.84 -10.64
N THR A 344 17.06 -2.16 -10.10
CA THR A 344 16.95 -0.70 -10.25
C THR A 344 17.99 0.06 -9.43
N THR A 345 18.45 -0.50 -8.30
CA THR A 345 19.57 0.05 -7.52
C THR A 345 20.89 -0.04 -8.26
N GLU A 346 21.21 -1.20 -8.84
CA GLU A 346 22.43 -1.41 -9.63
C GLU A 346 22.54 -0.44 -10.81
N ALA A 347 21.41 -0.08 -11.42
CA ALA A 347 21.34 0.86 -12.53
C ALA A 347 21.27 2.35 -12.10
N GLY A 348 21.22 2.67 -10.80
CA GLY A 348 21.07 4.05 -10.30
C GLY A 348 19.66 4.65 -10.45
N GLN A 349 18.65 3.81 -10.67
CA GLN A 349 17.28 4.21 -11.04
C GLN A 349 16.31 4.08 -9.85
N PHE A 350 16.74 4.56 -8.68
CA PHE A 350 15.99 4.55 -7.42
C PHE A 350 15.30 5.90 -7.14
N LEU A 351 14.28 5.89 -6.27
CA LEU A 351 13.62 7.08 -5.74
C LEU A 351 14.63 7.94 -4.94
N THR A 352 14.73 9.22 -5.31
CA THR A 352 15.61 10.19 -4.64
C THR A 352 14.78 11.30 -3.99
N GLY A 353 15.06 11.63 -2.73
CA GLY A 353 14.39 12.70 -1.99
C GLY A 353 14.84 14.11 -2.40
N SER A 354 14.12 15.12 -1.91
CA SER A 354 14.46 16.54 -2.14
C SER A 354 15.86 16.86 -1.65
N ASP A 355 16.24 16.30 -0.50
CA ASP A 355 17.55 16.35 0.13
C ASP A 355 18.66 15.58 -0.60
N GLY A 356 18.36 14.97 -1.76
CA GLY A 356 19.29 14.18 -2.55
C GLY A 356 19.61 12.80 -1.97
N LYS A 357 19.00 12.38 -0.85
CA LYS A 357 19.19 11.03 -0.30
C LYS A 357 18.34 10.01 -1.05
N ILE A 358 18.82 8.77 -1.07
CA ILE A 358 18.07 7.62 -1.57
C ILE A 358 17.02 7.22 -0.53
N TRP A 359 15.78 6.99 -0.95
CA TRP A 359 14.76 6.43 -0.06
C TRP A 359 15.02 4.93 0.18
N GLU A 360 15.33 4.60 1.44
CA GLU A 360 15.58 3.23 1.90
C GLU A 360 14.51 2.80 2.90
N PHE A 361 13.93 1.63 2.70
CA PHE A 361 12.99 0.98 3.61
C PHE A 361 13.60 -0.30 4.21
N LYS A 362 13.17 -0.66 5.41
CA LYS A 362 13.70 -1.82 6.15
C LYS A 362 12.83 -3.05 5.87
N GLN A 363 13.46 -4.11 5.39
CA GLN A 363 12.83 -5.42 5.15
C GLN A 363 12.61 -6.19 6.48
N PRO A 364 11.73 -7.21 6.52
CA PRO A 364 11.48 -8.01 7.72
C PRO A 364 12.71 -8.75 8.28
N ASP A 365 13.68 -9.09 7.43
CA ASP A 365 14.97 -9.68 7.83
C ASP A 365 15.96 -8.66 8.45
N GLY A 366 15.61 -7.37 8.41
CA GLY A 366 16.41 -6.27 8.89
C GLY A 366 17.34 -5.63 7.86
N SER A 367 17.41 -6.16 6.63
CA SER A 367 18.12 -5.54 5.51
C SER A 367 17.46 -4.23 5.08
N ARG A 368 18.17 -3.44 4.26
CA ARG A 368 17.61 -2.25 3.62
C ARG A 368 17.43 -2.48 2.13
N SER A 369 16.27 -2.09 1.63
CA SER A 369 15.92 -2.10 0.21
C SER A 369 15.55 -0.67 -0.21
N ARG A 370 15.52 -0.39 -1.51
CA ARG A 370 15.33 0.95 -2.08
C ARG A 370 14.11 0.94 -2.99
N TRP A 371 13.29 1.98 -2.96
CA TRP A 371 12.20 2.06 -3.94
C TRP A 371 12.74 2.43 -5.31
N SER A 372 12.20 1.79 -6.36
CA SER A 372 12.49 2.15 -7.74
C SER A 372 11.99 3.56 -8.07
N SER A 373 12.68 4.25 -8.98
CA SER A 373 12.17 5.49 -9.59
C SER A 373 10.95 5.17 -10.46
N LEU A 374 9.90 5.99 -10.39
CA LEU A 374 8.75 5.93 -11.30
C LEU A 374 9.16 6.12 -12.77
N TYR A 375 10.32 6.71 -13.01
CA TYR A 375 10.88 7.01 -14.33
C TYR A 375 11.90 5.96 -14.81
N SER A 376 12.20 4.94 -13.99
CA SER A 376 13.08 3.83 -14.36
C SER A 376 12.49 3.00 -15.51
N PRO A 377 13.19 2.86 -16.66
CA PRO A 377 12.75 1.94 -17.71
C PRO A 377 12.71 0.48 -17.22
N ILE A 378 13.67 0.08 -16.39
CA ILE A 378 13.74 -1.26 -15.79
C ILE A 378 12.52 -1.54 -14.92
N PHE A 379 12.11 -0.58 -14.09
CA PHE A 379 10.86 -0.67 -13.32
C PHE A 379 9.67 -0.91 -14.25
N ARG A 380 9.47 -0.04 -15.24
CA ARG A 380 8.29 -0.06 -16.14
C ARG A 380 8.20 -1.35 -16.97
N GLU A 381 9.30 -1.77 -17.59
CA GLU A 381 9.41 -3.05 -18.30
C GLU A 381 9.06 -4.24 -17.38
N SER A 382 9.60 -4.23 -16.15
CA SER A 382 9.34 -5.27 -15.15
C SER A 382 7.92 -5.25 -14.56
N VAL A 383 7.17 -4.17 -14.75
CA VAL A 383 5.73 -4.10 -14.43
C VAL A 383 4.92 -4.73 -15.56
N PHE A 384 5.12 -4.33 -16.82
CA PHE A 384 4.36 -4.88 -17.95
C PHE A 384 4.52 -6.39 -18.09
N ASN A 385 5.76 -6.91 -18.04
CA ASN A 385 6.01 -8.35 -18.10
C ASN A 385 5.39 -9.13 -16.92
N TYR A 386 5.26 -8.52 -15.74
CA TYR A 386 4.53 -9.12 -14.61
C TYR A 386 3.01 -9.14 -14.88
N ILE A 387 2.44 -8.02 -15.35
CA ILE A 387 1.03 -7.92 -15.75
C ILE A 387 0.70 -8.98 -16.81
N ASP A 388 1.51 -9.09 -17.86
CA ASP A 388 1.29 -10.03 -18.98
C ASP A 388 1.21 -11.48 -18.49
N GLN A 389 2.18 -11.92 -17.68
CA GLN A 389 2.23 -13.30 -17.19
C GLN A 389 1.09 -13.62 -16.22
N LEU A 390 0.76 -12.70 -15.31
CA LEU A 390 -0.32 -12.92 -14.33
C LEU A 390 -1.70 -12.83 -14.98
N ILE A 391 -1.92 -11.93 -15.94
CA ILE A 391 -3.17 -11.88 -16.71
C ILE A 391 -3.32 -13.11 -17.60
N ASP A 392 -2.28 -13.56 -18.31
CA ASP A 392 -2.35 -14.82 -19.07
C ASP A 392 -2.69 -16.02 -18.16
N TRP A 393 -2.09 -16.08 -16.97
CA TRP A 393 -2.43 -17.10 -15.99
C TRP A 393 -3.89 -17.00 -15.53
N ILE A 394 -4.38 -15.81 -15.17
CA ILE A 394 -5.76 -15.59 -14.73
C ILE A 394 -6.76 -15.94 -15.84
N LYS A 395 -6.53 -15.51 -17.09
CA LYS A 395 -7.41 -15.80 -18.24
C LYS A 395 -7.50 -17.29 -18.55
N VAL A 396 -6.47 -18.07 -18.24
CA VAL A 396 -6.46 -19.53 -18.46
C VAL A 396 -7.07 -20.30 -17.28
N ASN A 397 -6.98 -19.80 -16.05
CA ASN A 397 -7.40 -20.56 -14.84
C ASN A 397 -8.75 -20.08 -14.23
N ASP A 398 -9.13 -18.82 -14.40
CA ASP A 398 -10.42 -18.29 -13.92
C ASP A 398 -11.55 -18.47 -14.95
N HIS A 399 -12.03 -19.72 -15.06
CA HIS A 399 -13.09 -20.12 -15.99
C HIS A 399 -14.50 -19.60 -15.66
N ASP A 400 -14.78 -19.28 -14.39
CA ASP A 400 -16.11 -18.86 -13.90
C ASP A 400 -16.24 -17.33 -13.76
N HIS A 401 -15.21 -16.55 -14.15
CA HIS A 401 -15.11 -15.11 -13.90
C HIS A 401 -15.23 -14.75 -12.40
N ARG A 402 -14.56 -15.54 -11.54
CA ARG A 402 -14.41 -15.26 -10.10
C ARG A 402 -13.63 -13.98 -9.85
N ILE A 403 -12.77 -13.57 -10.78
CA ILE A 403 -12.04 -12.31 -10.75
C ILE A 403 -12.78 -11.32 -11.67
N PRO A 404 -13.55 -10.34 -11.16
CA PRO A 404 -14.33 -9.42 -11.99
C PRO A 404 -13.50 -8.22 -12.47
N GLY A 405 -12.32 -8.03 -11.87
CA GLY A 405 -11.44 -6.90 -12.13
C GLY A 405 -10.13 -6.99 -11.36
N TYR A 406 -9.22 -6.09 -11.71
CA TYR A 406 -7.85 -6.00 -11.20
C TYR A 406 -7.66 -4.71 -10.43
N LEU A 407 -6.92 -4.72 -9.32
CA LEU A 407 -6.42 -3.49 -8.71
C LEU A 407 -5.08 -3.11 -9.37
N ASN A 408 -5.02 -1.89 -9.91
CA ASN A 408 -3.86 -1.34 -10.60
C ASN A 408 -2.91 -0.70 -9.59
N GLY A 409 -2.02 -1.52 -9.05
CA GLY A 409 -1.12 -1.16 -7.97
C GLY A 409 -1.86 -0.97 -6.65
N ALA A 410 -1.13 -0.45 -5.67
CA ALA A 410 -1.62 -0.14 -4.35
C ALA A 410 -0.85 1.04 -3.77
N GLU A 411 -1.50 1.70 -2.80
CA GLU A 411 -0.90 2.76 -1.98
C GLU A 411 -0.23 3.87 -2.83
N TRP A 412 -0.95 4.35 -3.85
CA TRP A 412 -0.49 5.43 -4.74
C TRP A 412 -0.48 6.80 -4.03
N PHE A 413 0.50 7.03 -3.16
CA PHE A 413 0.75 8.32 -2.49
C PHE A 413 2.25 8.60 -2.25
N MET A 414 2.57 9.80 -1.74
CA MET A 414 3.94 10.22 -1.37
C MET A 414 4.53 9.25 -0.30
N PRO A 415 5.84 8.94 -0.27
CA PRO A 415 6.95 9.52 -1.05
C PRO A 415 7.08 9.10 -2.51
N ALA A 416 6.35 8.09 -2.98
CA ALA A 416 6.50 7.52 -4.32
C ALA A 416 6.33 8.53 -5.48
N THR A 417 5.59 9.62 -5.25
CA THR A 417 5.22 10.62 -6.26
C THR A 417 6.30 11.67 -6.52
N VAL A 418 7.08 12.06 -5.51
CA VAL A 418 7.99 13.22 -5.59
C VAL A 418 9.44 12.76 -5.70
N ASP A 419 9.80 12.28 -6.89
CA ASP A 419 11.10 11.70 -7.20
C ASP A 419 12.07 12.70 -7.86
N TYR A 420 13.16 13.00 -7.17
CA TYR A 420 14.26 13.85 -7.64
C TYR A 420 15.39 13.05 -8.31
N ASN A 421 15.14 11.81 -8.74
CA ASN A 421 16.06 11.06 -9.59
C ASN A 421 16.34 11.88 -10.88
N PRO A 422 17.59 11.90 -11.40
CA PRO A 422 17.92 12.62 -12.64
C PRO A 422 17.00 12.31 -13.84
N LEU A 423 16.42 11.10 -13.91
CA LEU A 423 15.42 10.74 -14.92
C LEU A 423 14.15 11.61 -14.82
N GLY A 424 13.59 11.75 -13.62
CA GLY A 424 12.42 12.60 -13.37
C GLY A 424 12.68 14.07 -13.60
N ILE A 425 13.85 14.56 -13.18
CA ILE A 425 14.30 15.94 -13.42
C ILE A 425 14.45 16.23 -14.92
N SER A 426 14.96 15.28 -15.72
CA SER A 426 15.04 15.45 -17.17
C SER A 426 13.65 15.59 -17.81
N ILE A 427 12.71 14.73 -17.43
CA ILE A 427 11.34 14.75 -17.96
C ILE A 427 10.61 16.03 -17.53
N PHE A 428 10.86 16.53 -16.32
CA PHE A 428 10.36 17.82 -15.86
C PHE A 428 10.92 18.99 -16.68
N LYS A 429 12.24 19.02 -16.94
CA LYS A 429 12.86 20.02 -17.84
C LYS A 429 12.22 20.02 -19.22
N ASP A 430 11.86 18.85 -19.76
CA ASP A 430 11.19 18.75 -21.06
C ASP A 430 9.72 19.24 -21.01
N ARG A 431 8.98 18.95 -19.93
CA ARG A 431 7.66 19.56 -19.68
C ARG A 431 7.71 21.08 -19.51
N LEU A 432 8.78 21.63 -18.91
CA LEU A 432 8.97 23.09 -18.83
C LEU A 432 9.25 23.70 -20.22
N LYS A 433 10.05 23.03 -21.08
CA LYS A 433 10.27 23.45 -22.48
C LYS A 433 8.95 23.49 -23.26
N GLU A 434 8.13 22.43 -23.14
CA GLU A 434 6.80 22.35 -23.74
C GLU A 434 5.88 23.48 -23.25
N LYS A 435 5.83 23.72 -21.93
CA LYS A 435 4.91 24.68 -21.31
C LYS A 435 5.25 26.15 -21.56
N TYR A 436 6.53 26.51 -21.60
CA TYR A 436 6.98 27.90 -21.71
C TYR A 436 7.56 28.26 -23.09
N GLY A 437 7.91 27.28 -23.93
CA GLY A 437 8.48 27.47 -25.26
C GLY A 437 9.92 28.01 -25.30
N SER A 438 10.35 28.77 -24.29
CA SER A 438 11.70 29.32 -24.17
C SER A 438 12.14 29.48 -22.72
N LEU A 439 13.47 29.48 -22.51
CA LEU A 439 14.07 29.73 -21.20
C LEU A 439 13.81 31.17 -20.72
N GLU A 440 13.77 32.14 -21.64
CA GLU A 440 13.40 33.53 -21.35
C GLU A 440 11.99 33.64 -20.74
N MET A 441 11.02 32.88 -21.27
CA MET A 441 9.66 32.85 -20.74
C MET A 441 9.58 32.14 -19.38
N LEU A 442 10.36 31.07 -19.17
CA LEU A 442 10.49 30.44 -17.84
C LEU A 442 11.07 31.45 -16.84
N ASN A 443 12.21 32.07 -17.16
CA ASN A 443 12.89 33.07 -16.34
C ASN A 443 11.95 34.21 -15.97
N ARG A 444 11.22 34.77 -16.95
CA ARG A 444 10.22 35.81 -16.72
C ARG A 444 9.08 35.34 -15.79
N LYS A 445 8.59 34.11 -15.92
CA LYS A 445 7.45 33.62 -15.12
C LYS A 445 7.84 33.13 -13.73
N TRP A 446 9.05 32.60 -13.56
CA TRP A 446 9.58 32.18 -12.25
C TRP A 446 10.33 33.32 -11.52
N GLY A 447 10.69 34.41 -12.21
CA GLY A 447 11.58 35.42 -11.66
C GLY A 447 12.98 34.85 -11.41
N ALA A 448 13.50 34.12 -12.40
CA ALA A 448 14.80 33.45 -12.41
C ALA A 448 15.75 34.09 -13.44
N ASP A 449 17.05 33.79 -13.34
CA ASP A 449 18.11 34.27 -14.23
C ASP A 449 18.90 33.14 -14.92
N PHE A 450 18.33 31.94 -15.04
CA PHE A 450 18.97 30.77 -15.65
C PHE A 450 19.55 31.07 -17.06
N GLU A 451 20.83 30.79 -17.23
CA GLU A 451 21.57 30.91 -18.51
C GLU A 451 21.29 29.72 -19.45
N SER A 452 20.97 28.55 -18.88
CA SER A 452 20.66 27.33 -19.65
C SER A 452 19.59 26.45 -18.99
N TRP A 453 18.97 25.59 -19.79
CA TRP A 453 18.05 24.55 -19.31
C TRP A 453 18.72 23.53 -18.37
N ASP A 454 20.05 23.48 -18.30
CA ASP A 454 20.76 22.58 -17.39
C ASP A 454 20.74 23.09 -15.94
N GLN A 455 20.72 24.41 -15.74
CA GLN A 455 20.62 25.07 -14.43
C GLN A 455 19.20 24.98 -13.81
N VAL A 456 18.17 24.64 -14.61
CA VAL A 456 16.77 24.55 -14.17
C VAL A 456 16.52 23.30 -13.33
N ASP A 457 16.67 23.39 -12.01
CA ASP A 457 16.35 22.32 -11.06
C ASP A 457 14.96 22.56 -10.41
N PRO A 458 14.10 21.54 -10.22
CA PRO A 458 12.86 21.70 -9.45
C PRO A 458 13.14 22.18 -8.02
N PRO A 459 12.21 22.90 -7.37
CA PRO A 459 12.42 23.32 -5.99
C PRO A 459 12.55 22.11 -5.08
N ARG A 460 13.60 22.09 -4.26
CA ARG A 460 13.83 21.05 -3.28
C ARG A 460 13.15 21.45 -1.98
N GLY A 461 11.92 20.96 -1.81
CA GLY A 461 11.14 21.21 -0.61
C GLY A 461 11.67 20.43 0.59
N THR A 462 11.99 21.13 1.67
CA THR A 462 12.01 20.56 3.03
C THR A 462 10.71 20.92 3.74
N LEU A 463 10.58 20.45 4.97
CA LEU A 463 9.39 20.59 5.79
C LEU A 463 9.76 21.44 7.00
N LEU A 464 8.94 22.46 7.24
CA LEU A 464 9.09 23.39 8.35
C LEU A 464 8.09 23.03 9.45
N GLY A 465 8.42 23.36 10.70
CA GLY A 465 7.65 22.93 11.87
C GLY A 465 7.90 21.49 12.30
N TYR A 466 7.21 21.07 13.35
CA TYR A 466 7.47 19.82 14.08
C TYR A 466 6.28 18.85 14.05
N ASP A 467 6.53 17.56 14.26
CA ASP A 467 5.59 16.44 14.02
C ASP A 467 4.25 16.54 14.81
N TYR A 468 4.21 17.36 15.85
CA TYR A 468 3.09 17.48 16.79
C TYR A 468 2.32 18.81 16.68
N THR A 469 2.67 19.70 15.74
CA THR A 469 2.11 21.06 15.65
C THR A 469 0.72 21.15 15.01
N GLY A 470 0.45 20.35 13.97
CA GLY A 470 -0.56 20.68 12.94
C GLY A 470 -0.12 21.84 12.02
N ILE A 471 0.62 22.80 12.57
CA ILE A 471 1.24 23.96 11.92
C ILE A 471 2.57 23.53 11.27
N ARG A 472 2.50 22.90 10.10
CA ARG A 472 3.68 22.63 9.25
C ARG A 472 3.50 23.24 7.88
N THR A 473 4.48 24.04 7.46
CA THR A 473 4.54 24.57 6.10
C THR A 473 5.59 23.78 5.31
N ALA A 474 5.53 23.81 3.98
CA ALA A 474 6.74 23.50 3.21
C ALA A 474 7.78 24.62 3.43
N GLY A 475 9.03 24.29 3.18
CA GLY A 475 10.15 25.23 3.12
C GLY A 475 11.09 24.87 1.99
N PHE A 476 12.04 25.74 1.69
CA PHE A 476 12.93 25.58 0.55
C PHE A 476 14.39 25.45 1.00
N ASP A 477 14.82 24.20 1.20
CA ASP A 477 16.21 23.75 1.36
C ASP A 477 16.22 22.21 1.20
N THR A 478 17.40 21.65 0.94
CA THR A 478 17.76 20.24 1.12
C THR A 478 18.04 19.86 2.58
N LYS A 479 18.19 20.84 3.48
CA LYS A 479 18.68 20.65 4.86
C LYS A 479 17.58 20.94 5.87
N SER A 480 17.59 20.23 6.99
CA SER A 480 16.61 20.44 8.07
C SER A 480 16.75 21.84 8.67
N ILE A 481 15.77 22.70 8.42
CA ILE A 481 15.71 24.09 8.95
C ILE A 481 15.21 24.07 10.42
N LYS A 482 15.88 23.26 11.25
CA LYS A 482 15.66 23.18 12.71
C LYS A 482 16.88 23.75 13.42
N ALA A 483 16.73 24.87 14.12
CA ALA A 483 17.66 25.32 15.13
C ALA A 483 17.12 24.97 16.52
N CYS A 484 17.95 24.33 17.32
CA CYS A 484 17.65 23.94 18.70
C CYS A 484 18.77 24.43 19.62
N TRP A 485 18.40 25.00 20.77
CA TRP A 485 19.26 25.06 21.95
C TRP A 485 18.66 24.15 23.02
N SER A 486 19.49 23.38 23.73
CA SER A 486 19.06 22.61 24.90
C SER A 486 19.73 23.14 26.17
N SER A 487 18.98 23.21 27.27
CA SER A 487 19.54 23.46 28.60
C SER A 487 20.46 22.33 29.08
N GLU A 488 21.27 22.58 30.10
CA GLU A 488 21.83 21.50 30.93
C GLU A 488 20.67 20.61 31.48
N PRO A 489 20.86 19.28 31.64
CA PRO A 489 19.82 18.40 32.17
C PRO A 489 19.46 18.71 33.63
N ILE A 490 18.19 19.00 33.88
CA ILE A 490 17.61 19.18 35.22
C ILE A 490 17.07 17.85 35.75
N GLU A 491 17.25 17.59 37.06
CA GLU A 491 16.63 16.45 37.74
C GLU A 491 15.13 16.71 37.95
N ILE A 492 14.29 15.72 37.65
CA ILE A 492 12.84 15.77 37.79
C ILE A 492 12.30 14.48 38.43
N GLN A 493 11.15 14.56 39.10
CA GLN A 493 10.34 13.39 39.41
C GLN A 493 9.34 13.15 38.26
N GLY A 494 9.27 11.92 37.77
CA GLY A 494 8.31 11.47 36.77
C GLY A 494 6.86 11.51 37.23
N GLY A 495 5.93 11.69 36.29
CA GLY A 495 4.48 11.73 36.56
C GLY A 495 4.01 13.03 37.26
N ARG A 496 4.88 14.04 37.35
CA ARG A 496 4.64 15.34 37.99
C ARG A 496 4.50 16.46 36.97
N ASP A 497 3.87 17.53 37.40
CA ASP A 497 3.65 18.73 36.60
C ASP A 497 4.74 19.78 36.91
N TYR A 498 5.24 20.42 35.86
CA TYR A 498 6.28 21.46 35.90
C TYR A 498 5.83 22.66 35.10
N LYS A 499 6.08 23.86 35.62
CA LYS A 499 5.76 25.10 34.93
C LYS A 499 6.93 25.52 34.07
N ILE A 500 6.67 25.92 32.83
CA ILE A 500 7.64 26.49 31.89
C ILE A 500 7.21 27.93 31.61
N GLN A 501 8.15 28.89 31.64
CA GLN A 501 7.87 30.24 31.15
C GLN A 501 8.99 30.73 30.23
N VAL A 502 8.63 31.28 29.08
CA VAL A 502 9.53 31.86 28.09
C VAL A 502 8.82 33.01 27.40
N LYS A 503 9.39 34.22 27.46
CA LYS A 503 9.02 35.28 26.50
C LYS A 503 9.70 34.99 25.19
N VAL A 504 8.97 35.13 24.09
CA VAL A 504 9.49 34.91 22.75
C VAL A 504 8.96 35.95 21.78
N ARG A 505 9.83 36.39 20.87
CA ARG A 505 9.52 37.33 19.79
C ARG A 505 10.14 36.81 18.50
N GLN A 506 9.40 36.84 17.40
CA GLN A 506 9.86 36.32 16.11
C GLN A 506 9.85 37.37 15.00
N PHE A 507 10.68 37.15 13.98
CA PHE A 507 10.92 38.04 12.84
C PHE A 507 11.12 37.21 11.57
N GLY A 508 10.18 37.29 10.62
CA GLY A 508 10.19 36.51 9.37
C GLY A 508 9.91 35.02 9.52
N ILE A 509 9.66 34.54 10.75
CA ILE A 509 9.28 33.16 11.05
C ILE A 509 7.74 33.07 11.00
N PRO A 510 7.14 32.11 10.27
CA PRO A 510 5.71 31.86 10.32
C PRO A 510 5.20 31.52 11.73
N GLU A 511 3.97 31.92 12.00
CA GLU A 511 3.30 31.73 13.29
C GLU A 511 3.30 30.25 13.71
N GLY A 512 3.52 29.97 15.00
CA GLY A 512 3.60 28.59 15.49
C GLY A 512 4.81 27.76 15.01
N LEU A 513 5.78 28.30 14.28
CA LEU A 513 7.01 27.58 13.91
C LEU A 513 8.20 27.81 14.86
N CYS A 514 8.05 28.74 15.82
CA CYS A 514 8.95 28.90 16.96
C CYS A 514 8.34 28.28 18.23
N ALA A 515 9.18 27.66 19.08
CA ALA A 515 8.70 26.78 20.15
C ALA A 515 9.64 26.67 21.36
N VAL A 516 9.10 26.03 22.39
CA VAL A 516 9.78 25.57 23.60
C VAL A 516 9.36 24.11 23.86
N ARG A 517 10.28 23.24 24.29
CA ARG A 517 9.95 21.84 24.61
C ARG A 517 10.65 21.33 25.87
N LEU A 518 9.96 20.53 26.69
CA LEU A 518 10.60 19.78 27.79
C LEU A 518 10.89 18.34 27.36
N LYS A 519 12.13 18.06 26.97
CA LYS A 519 12.60 16.75 26.50
C LYS A 519 12.99 15.88 27.69
N CYS A 520 12.26 14.80 27.94
CA CYS A 520 12.44 13.94 29.12
C CYS A 520 13.31 12.70 28.85
N TYR A 521 14.01 12.24 29.89
CA TYR A 521 14.92 11.08 29.86
C TYR A 521 14.68 10.13 31.05
N ASN A 522 14.91 8.83 30.83
CA ASN A 522 14.82 7.80 31.87
C ASN A 522 16.16 7.58 32.60
N GLU A 523 16.18 6.67 33.60
CA GLU A 523 17.37 6.33 34.39
C GLU A 523 18.57 5.82 33.56
N ALA A 524 18.31 5.23 32.40
CA ALA A 524 19.36 4.78 31.47
C ALA A 524 19.89 5.91 30.55
N GLY A 525 19.41 7.16 30.73
CA GLY A 525 19.79 8.30 29.90
C GLY A 525 19.15 8.32 28.51
N ALA A 526 18.23 7.38 28.21
CA ALA A 526 17.52 7.37 26.93
C ALA A 526 16.36 8.38 26.93
N GLU A 527 16.19 9.08 25.81
CA GLU A 527 15.03 9.97 25.57
C GLU A 527 13.72 9.17 25.65
N ILE A 528 12.81 9.63 26.50
CA ILE A 528 11.46 9.11 26.57
C ILE A 528 10.65 9.79 25.46
N LYS A 529 10.61 9.14 24.29
CA LYS A 529 9.69 9.50 23.21
C LYS A 529 8.26 9.34 23.73
N TYR A 530 7.60 10.46 23.98
CA TYR A 530 6.26 10.53 24.54
C TYR A 530 5.35 11.15 23.48
N VAL A 531 4.39 10.37 22.97
CA VAL A 531 3.63 10.67 21.74
C VAL A 531 2.36 11.46 22.05
N LEU A 532 2.44 12.41 23.00
CA LEU A 532 1.30 13.18 23.50
C LEU A 532 1.68 14.63 23.81
N ASP A 533 0.70 15.51 23.67
CA ASP A 533 0.80 16.96 23.91
C ASP A 533 1.33 17.30 25.30
N GLY A 534 1.92 18.48 25.40
CA GLY A 534 2.55 18.97 26.62
C GLY A 534 4.06 18.73 26.70
N GLN A 535 4.69 18.04 25.73
CA GLN A 535 6.14 18.19 25.54
C GLN A 535 6.50 19.49 24.82
N PHE A 536 5.69 19.97 23.86
CA PHE A 536 5.98 21.17 23.05
C PHE A 536 4.96 22.29 23.29
N TYR A 537 5.44 23.53 23.23
CA TYR A 537 4.67 24.76 23.42
C TYR A 537 5.09 25.79 22.38
N TRP A 538 4.12 26.46 21.78
CA TRP A 538 4.29 27.22 20.54
C TRP A 538 3.95 28.69 20.76
N THR A 539 4.61 29.58 20.03
CA THR A 539 4.32 31.02 20.06
C THR A 539 3.41 31.42 18.91
N TRP A 540 2.38 32.17 19.26
CA TRP A 540 1.45 32.81 18.32
C TRP A 540 1.71 34.32 18.27
N ALA A 541 2.95 34.73 18.52
CA ALA A 541 3.41 36.10 18.33
C ALA A 541 3.27 36.55 16.87
N GLU A 542 2.54 37.64 16.63
CA GLU A 542 2.68 38.42 15.42
C GLU A 542 4.14 38.86 15.19
N ASP A 543 4.52 39.07 13.93
CA ASP A 543 5.88 39.47 13.54
C ASP A 543 6.35 40.73 14.29
N GLY A 544 7.47 40.60 15.02
CA GLY A 544 8.06 41.66 15.84
C GLY A 544 7.41 41.88 17.22
N GLN A 545 6.34 41.16 17.58
CA GLN A 545 5.69 41.25 18.90
C GLN A 545 6.28 40.27 19.92
N TRP A 546 6.05 40.50 21.21
CA TRP A 546 6.43 39.59 22.30
C TRP A 546 5.23 38.79 22.79
N ASP A 547 5.30 37.47 22.69
CA ASP A 547 4.39 36.50 23.32
C ASP A 547 5.05 35.91 24.59
N MET A 548 4.24 35.26 25.44
CA MET A 548 4.64 34.60 26.68
C MET A 548 4.10 33.17 26.70
N ILE A 549 4.94 32.22 26.31
CA ILE A 549 4.71 30.80 26.60
C ILE A 549 4.77 30.63 28.11
N ASN A 550 3.65 30.28 28.74
CA ASN A 550 3.50 30.16 30.20
C ASN A 550 2.63 28.94 30.52
N GLU A 551 3.30 27.78 30.61
CA GLU A 551 2.68 26.50 30.35
C GLU A 551 2.99 25.44 31.41
N THR A 552 2.22 24.35 31.45
CA THR A 552 2.37 23.29 32.46
C THR A 552 2.55 21.91 31.83
N CYS A 553 3.77 21.38 31.93
CA CYS A 553 4.18 20.08 31.38
C CYS A 553 4.07 18.98 32.42
N ARG A 554 3.31 17.92 32.13
CA ARG A 554 3.35 16.68 32.92
C ARG A 554 4.40 15.72 32.37
N THR A 555 5.37 15.34 33.20
CA THR A 555 6.45 14.44 32.80
C THR A 555 5.99 12.97 32.75
N PRO A 556 6.58 12.14 31.87
CA PRO A 556 6.34 10.70 31.87
C PRO A 556 6.61 10.05 33.23
N ALA A 557 5.86 9.02 33.59
CA ALA A 557 5.94 8.38 34.92
C ALA A 557 7.34 7.81 35.27
N ASN A 558 8.14 7.48 34.26
CA ASN A 558 9.50 6.94 34.35
C ASN A 558 10.60 7.97 34.03
N ALA A 559 10.26 9.26 33.92
CA ALA A 559 11.24 10.32 33.70
C ALA A 559 11.98 10.68 35.00
N VAL A 560 13.30 10.88 34.90
CA VAL A 560 14.16 11.33 36.01
C VAL A 560 14.98 12.57 35.68
N LYS A 561 15.18 12.87 34.39
CA LYS A 561 15.85 14.07 33.91
C LYS A 561 15.07 14.72 32.77
N ALA A 562 15.22 16.02 32.59
CA ALA A 562 14.75 16.72 31.40
C ALA A 562 15.72 17.81 30.94
N THR A 563 15.66 18.19 29.67
CA THR A 563 16.25 19.42 29.13
C THR A 563 15.15 20.31 28.57
N LEU A 564 15.32 21.63 28.71
CA LEU A 564 14.48 22.60 28.02
C LEU A 564 15.09 22.88 26.64
N GLU A 565 14.37 22.56 25.57
CA GLU A 565 14.72 22.93 24.20
C GLU A 565 14.05 24.25 23.81
N LEU A 566 14.81 25.19 23.23
CA LEU A 566 14.29 26.39 22.55
C LEU A 566 14.48 26.20 21.04
N LEU A 567 13.41 26.43 20.27
CA LEU A 567 13.26 25.88 18.93
C LEU A 567 12.85 26.93 17.90
N ILE A 568 13.52 26.92 16.75
CA ILE A 568 13.06 27.56 15.50
C ILE A 568 13.02 26.47 14.43
N ASN A 569 11.90 26.35 13.72
CA ASN A 569 11.69 25.31 12.70
C ASN A 569 11.47 25.88 11.30
N ALA A 570 11.92 27.12 11.03
CA ALA A 570 11.79 27.85 9.77
C ALA A 570 12.89 28.93 9.62
N PRO A 571 13.09 29.51 8.42
CA PRO A 571 13.93 30.70 8.26
C PRO A 571 13.40 31.91 9.04
N GLY A 572 14.29 32.85 9.34
CA GLY A 572 13.99 34.07 10.12
C GLY A 572 14.76 34.12 11.44
N ARG A 573 14.31 34.93 12.39
CA ARG A 573 14.97 35.18 13.68
C ARG A 573 13.97 35.12 14.83
N ALA A 574 14.30 34.37 15.88
CA ALA A 574 13.58 34.45 17.15
C ALA A 574 14.49 34.97 18.28
N GLU A 575 13.85 35.63 19.24
CA GLU A 575 14.44 36.14 20.45
C GLU A 575 13.72 35.53 21.66
N PHE A 576 14.47 34.91 22.58
CA PHE A 576 13.91 34.30 23.79
C PHE A 576 14.45 35.03 25.03
N LYS A 577 13.56 35.41 25.96
CA LYS A 577 13.88 36.09 27.23
C LYS A 577 13.08 35.48 28.41
N ASP A 578 13.51 35.73 29.64
CA ASP A 578 12.84 35.32 30.90
C ASP A 578 12.59 33.80 31.01
N VAL A 579 13.52 33.00 30.45
CA VAL A 579 13.44 31.53 30.35
C VAL A 579 13.50 30.87 31.73
N SER A 580 12.48 30.07 32.06
CA SER A 580 12.37 29.37 33.35
C SER A 580 11.70 28.00 33.24
N VAL A 581 12.06 27.10 34.16
CA VAL A 581 11.34 25.86 34.46
C VAL A 581 11.30 25.71 35.98
N SER A 582 10.11 25.61 36.55
CA SER A 582 9.90 25.38 37.98
C SER A 582 9.03 24.15 38.24
N ASP A 583 9.08 23.60 39.45
CA ASP A 583 7.98 22.76 39.93
C ASP A 583 6.75 23.61 40.33
N LEU A 584 5.62 22.96 40.64
CA LEU A 584 4.40 23.65 41.11
C LEU A 584 4.54 24.34 42.48
N ALA A 585 5.63 24.14 43.22
CA ALA A 585 5.94 24.90 44.43
C ALA A 585 6.69 26.21 44.12
N GLY A 586 6.95 26.51 42.84
CA GLY A 586 7.66 27.70 42.39
C GLY A 586 9.18 27.61 42.56
N ARG A 587 9.73 26.43 42.88
CA ARG A 587 11.18 26.23 42.92
C ARG A 587 11.71 26.12 41.50
N GLN A 588 12.47 27.12 41.09
CA GLN A 588 13.24 27.13 39.84
C GLN A 588 14.20 25.94 39.78
N LEU A 589 14.23 25.25 38.63
CA LEU A 589 15.04 24.05 38.38
C LEU A 589 16.21 24.32 37.42
N LEU A 590 16.06 25.25 36.47
CA LEU A 590 17.19 25.77 35.71
C LEU A 590 18.11 26.60 36.62
N ALA A 591 19.39 26.24 36.71
CA ALA A 591 20.38 26.99 37.49
C ALA A 591 20.46 28.46 36.99
N ASP A 592 20.53 29.41 37.94
CA ASP A 592 20.43 30.87 37.76
C ASP A 592 20.64 31.34 36.32
N GLY A 593 19.54 31.76 35.66
CA GLY A 593 19.39 31.89 34.20
C GLY A 593 20.50 32.67 33.48
N VAL A 594 21.21 33.53 34.20
CA VAL A 594 22.32 34.37 33.73
C VAL A 594 23.64 33.60 33.65
N ASN A 595 23.90 32.71 34.62
CA ASN A 595 25.10 31.87 34.63
C ASN A 595 24.98 30.71 33.62
N THR A 596 23.77 30.18 33.42
CA THR A 596 23.47 29.22 32.35
C THR A 596 23.58 29.89 30.97
N MET A 597 23.06 31.11 30.78
CA MET A 597 23.31 31.93 29.57
C MET A 597 24.80 32.09 29.26
N GLN A 598 25.62 32.49 30.25
CA GLN A 598 27.05 32.73 30.03
C GLN A 598 27.85 31.42 29.79
N ARG A 599 27.50 30.30 30.45
CA ARG A 599 28.15 28.99 30.19
C ARG A 599 27.75 28.38 28.85
N ALA A 600 26.47 28.51 28.46
CA ALA A 600 26.01 28.11 27.14
C ALA A 600 26.83 28.76 26.02
N SER A 601 27.36 29.98 26.23
CA SER A 601 28.19 30.69 25.25
C SER A 601 29.40 29.91 24.71
N GLY A 602 29.90 28.90 25.46
CA GLY A 602 30.99 28.01 25.04
C GLY A 602 30.60 26.53 24.89
N LEU A 603 29.31 26.18 25.00
CA LEU A 603 28.80 24.80 24.99
C LEU A 603 27.64 24.57 23.99
N TRP A 604 27.49 25.46 23.00
CA TRP A 604 26.49 25.32 21.94
C TRP A 604 26.78 24.11 21.02
N GLU A 605 26.24 22.94 21.33
CA GLU A 605 26.01 21.93 20.30
C GLU A 605 24.78 22.33 19.47
N PHE A 606 25.01 22.81 18.24
CA PHE A 606 23.95 22.97 17.25
C PHE A 606 23.48 21.57 16.81
N THR A 607 22.62 20.96 17.60
CA THR A 607 21.97 19.69 17.26
C THR A 607 20.81 19.95 16.29
N ALA A 608 21.16 20.23 15.03
CA ALA A 608 20.25 19.89 13.94
C ALA A 608 19.97 18.39 14.02
N GLU A 609 18.70 18.00 14.16
CA GLU A 609 18.33 16.62 13.94
C GLU A 609 18.75 16.23 12.52
N ASN A 610 19.62 15.21 12.46
CA ASN A 610 20.35 14.72 11.27
C ASN A 610 21.59 15.52 10.80
N ASN A 611 22.14 16.46 11.59
CA ASN A 611 23.43 17.16 11.37
C ASN A 611 23.53 18.06 10.10
N ILE A 612 22.43 18.66 9.60
CA ILE A 612 22.47 19.37 8.30
C ILE A 612 22.17 20.89 8.34
N GLY A 613 21.54 21.42 9.39
CA GLY A 613 21.07 22.82 9.43
C GLY A 613 22.17 23.90 9.44
N THR A 614 21.76 25.16 9.26
CA THR A 614 22.64 26.34 9.05
C THR A 614 22.40 27.51 10.02
N GLY A 615 21.62 27.29 11.09
CA GLY A 615 21.27 28.34 12.06
C GLY A 615 22.46 28.85 12.87
N LYS A 616 22.42 30.14 13.23
CA LYS A 616 23.45 30.84 14.03
C LYS A 616 22.83 31.52 15.24
N ILE A 617 23.57 31.60 16.34
CA ILE A 617 23.27 32.52 17.44
C ILE A 617 23.87 33.87 17.06
N VAL A 618 23.02 34.91 16.95
CA VAL A 618 23.45 36.26 16.55
C VAL A 618 23.98 37.04 17.75
N SER A 619 23.34 36.87 18.90
CA SER A 619 23.75 37.51 20.15
C SER A 619 23.18 36.79 21.37
N CYS A 620 23.92 36.89 22.48
CA CYS A 620 23.46 36.62 23.83
C CYS A 620 23.84 37.84 24.68
N THR A 621 22.88 38.49 25.33
CA THR A 621 23.14 39.65 26.19
C THR A 621 23.63 39.21 27.56
N GLN A 622 24.80 39.69 27.97
CA GLN A 622 25.45 39.31 29.24
C GLN A 622 24.86 39.98 30.50
N ASP A 623 23.91 40.90 30.33
CA ASP A 623 23.23 41.64 31.41
C ASP A 623 22.26 40.70 32.18
N PRO A 624 22.41 40.52 33.50
CA PRO A 624 21.50 39.73 34.32
C PRO A 624 20.01 40.06 34.17
N GLU A 625 19.66 41.34 33.99
CA GLU A 625 18.28 41.81 33.94
C GLU A 625 17.72 41.85 32.49
N ASN A 626 18.61 41.73 31.50
CA ASN A 626 18.28 41.78 30.07
C ASN A 626 18.81 40.60 29.25
N ALA A 627 19.07 39.47 29.90
CA ALA A 627 19.51 38.24 29.27
C ALA A 627 18.48 37.76 28.22
N MET A 628 18.92 37.69 26.96
CA MET A 628 18.12 37.40 25.78
C MET A 628 18.94 36.60 24.79
N PHE A 629 18.40 35.46 24.35
CA PHE A 629 18.96 34.63 23.28
C PHE A 629 18.42 35.11 21.94
N VAL A 630 19.29 35.40 20.96
CA VAL A 630 18.88 35.69 19.58
C VAL A 630 19.40 34.63 18.63
N VAL A 631 18.50 33.84 18.05
CA VAL A 631 18.81 32.79 17.08
C VAL A 631 18.26 33.21 15.72
N GLU A 632 19.07 33.13 14.68
CA GLU A 632 18.70 33.43 13.30
C GLU A 632 19.02 32.23 12.43
N VAL A 633 18.04 31.81 11.64
CA VAL A 633 18.18 30.76 10.64
C VAL A 633 18.06 31.44 9.27
N PRO A 634 19.15 31.48 8.46
CA PRO A 634 19.13 32.22 7.22
C PRO A 634 18.12 31.62 6.24
N GLN A 635 17.32 32.46 5.60
CA GLN A 635 16.63 32.08 4.37
C GLN A 635 17.70 31.87 3.29
N LEU A 636 17.66 30.74 2.60
CA LEU A 636 18.50 30.53 1.42
C LEU A 636 17.91 31.28 0.23
N ASP A 637 18.79 31.92 -0.55
CA ASP A 637 18.45 32.48 -1.84
C ASP A 637 18.03 31.36 -2.80
N MET A 638 16.76 31.32 -3.16
CA MET A 638 16.25 30.43 -4.20
C MET A 638 16.54 31.05 -5.57
N PRO A 639 16.89 30.24 -6.61
CA PRO A 639 17.18 30.75 -7.96
C PRO A 639 15.94 31.22 -8.73
N TYR A 640 14.84 31.54 -8.01
CA TYR A 640 13.61 32.12 -8.54
C TYR A 640 12.79 32.78 -7.43
N ILE A 641 12.34 34.00 -7.72
CA ILE A 641 11.47 34.80 -6.84
C ILE A 641 10.10 34.12 -6.65
N ASN A 642 9.50 33.61 -7.72
CA ASN A 642 8.15 33.02 -7.72
C ASN A 642 8.18 31.54 -7.32
N THR A 643 8.83 31.25 -6.20
CA THR A 643 9.03 29.91 -5.62
C THR A 643 7.71 29.13 -5.43
N SER A 644 6.63 29.86 -5.12
CA SER A 644 5.25 29.34 -5.05
C SER A 644 4.79 28.68 -6.37
N LEU A 645 4.98 29.36 -7.51
CA LEU A 645 4.60 28.88 -8.83
C LEU A 645 5.47 27.69 -9.26
N ALA A 646 6.78 27.78 -9.03
CA ALA A 646 7.72 26.71 -9.36
C ALA A 646 7.40 25.40 -8.59
N TRP A 647 7.02 25.52 -7.32
CA TRP A 647 6.67 24.38 -6.47
C TRP A 647 5.27 23.80 -6.74
N GLU A 648 4.28 24.64 -7.07
CA GLU A 648 2.98 24.14 -7.53
C GLU A 648 3.15 23.34 -8.83
N TYR A 649 3.97 23.80 -9.77
CA TYR A 649 4.21 23.06 -11.01
C TYR A 649 5.07 21.81 -10.84
N TRP A 650 6.02 21.77 -9.90
CA TRP A 650 6.74 20.52 -9.58
C TRP A 650 5.81 19.47 -8.96
N ILE A 651 5.01 19.83 -7.95
CA ILE A 651 4.08 18.89 -7.32
C ILE A 651 2.93 18.48 -8.28
N THR A 652 2.40 19.43 -9.07
CA THR A 652 1.43 19.11 -10.14
C THR A 652 2.02 18.12 -11.14
N PHE A 653 3.25 18.36 -11.62
CA PHE A 653 3.96 17.44 -12.52
C PHE A 653 4.12 16.05 -11.90
N CYS A 654 4.59 15.94 -10.66
CA CYS A 654 4.77 14.67 -9.95
C CYS A 654 3.50 13.83 -9.91
N TYR A 655 2.36 14.44 -9.56
CA TYR A 655 1.08 13.72 -9.52
C TYR A 655 0.48 13.48 -10.91
N GLU A 656 0.71 14.37 -11.89
CA GLU A 656 0.33 14.11 -13.30
C GLU A 656 1.13 12.94 -13.89
N GLN A 657 2.42 12.79 -13.53
CA GLN A 657 3.23 11.64 -13.95
C GLN A 657 2.82 10.34 -13.25
N MET A 658 2.45 10.38 -11.96
CA MET A 658 1.84 9.23 -11.27
C MET A 658 0.53 8.81 -11.95
N ALA A 659 -0.38 9.76 -12.16
CA ALA A 659 -1.69 9.49 -12.75
C ALA A 659 -1.59 9.02 -14.22
N HIS A 660 -0.64 9.56 -14.98
CA HIS A 660 -0.36 9.11 -16.34
C HIS A 660 0.22 7.69 -16.37
N TRP A 661 1.10 7.31 -15.43
CA TRP A 661 1.57 5.93 -15.32
C TRP A 661 0.46 4.97 -14.87
N LEU A 662 -0.37 5.37 -13.90
CA LEU A 662 -1.59 4.64 -13.52
C LEU A 662 -2.49 4.40 -14.74
N ASN A 663 -2.68 5.42 -15.58
CA ASN A 663 -3.44 5.30 -16.83
C ASN A 663 -2.80 4.32 -17.81
N ILE A 664 -1.50 4.43 -18.08
CA ILE A 664 -0.76 3.53 -18.98
C ILE A 664 -0.87 2.07 -18.51
N CYS A 665 -0.75 1.80 -17.21
CA CYS A 665 -0.96 0.45 -16.68
C CYS A 665 -2.41 -0.02 -16.87
N ALA A 666 -3.42 0.85 -16.71
CA ALA A 666 -4.81 0.50 -16.96
C ALA A 666 -5.08 0.20 -18.45
N GLU A 667 -4.46 0.95 -19.36
CA GLU A 667 -4.52 0.71 -20.81
C GLU A 667 -3.89 -0.65 -21.15
N HIS A 668 -2.68 -0.93 -20.66
CA HIS A 668 -2.01 -2.23 -20.87
C HIS A 668 -2.82 -3.41 -20.30
N ILE A 669 -3.40 -3.27 -19.10
CA ILE A 669 -4.28 -4.30 -18.52
C ILE A 669 -5.49 -4.56 -19.42
N LYS A 670 -6.11 -3.52 -19.98
CA LYS A 670 -7.35 -3.63 -20.79
C LYS A 670 -7.08 -4.11 -22.21
N ASP A 671 -5.95 -3.76 -22.80
CA ASP A 671 -5.48 -4.37 -24.05
C ASP A 671 -5.21 -5.88 -23.87
N ARG A 672 -4.81 -6.30 -22.65
CA ARG A 672 -4.55 -7.70 -22.32
C ARG A 672 -5.81 -8.49 -21.94
N ASP A 673 -6.75 -7.88 -21.23
CA ASP A 673 -8.00 -8.49 -20.79
C ASP A 673 -9.19 -7.49 -20.70
N PRO A 674 -9.82 -7.15 -21.84
CA PRO A 674 -10.86 -6.11 -21.90
C PRO A 674 -12.18 -6.51 -21.22
N ASP A 675 -12.36 -7.79 -20.88
CA ASP A 675 -13.57 -8.33 -20.24
C ASP A 675 -13.62 -8.08 -18.71
N ARG A 676 -12.51 -7.62 -18.11
CA ARG A 676 -12.38 -7.38 -16.66
C ARG A 676 -12.11 -5.90 -16.36
N LYS A 677 -12.73 -5.38 -15.30
CA LYS A 677 -12.59 -3.96 -14.89
C LYS A 677 -11.20 -3.67 -14.33
N VAL A 678 -10.69 -2.45 -14.55
CA VAL A 678 -9.53 -1.93 -13.82
C VAL A 678 -9.96 -0.97 -12.71
N VAL A 679 -9.57 -1.29 -11.48
CA VAL A 679 -9.82 -0.52 -10.26
C VAL A 679 -8.51 0.20 -9.88
N SER A 680 -8.55 1.50 -9.59
CA SER A 680 -7.39 2.19 -9.00
C SER A 680 -7.19 1.79 -7.53
N TYR A 681 -6.07 2.18 -6.91
CA TYR A 681 -5.91 2.17 -5.45
C TYR A 681 -5.14 3.44 -5.06
N ILE A 682 -5.86 4.56 -5.06
CA ILE A 682 -5.31 5.87 -4.69
C ILE A 682 -5.28 5.94 -3.16
N GLY A 683 -4.09 5.96 -2.57
CA GLY A 683 -3.91 5.78 -1.12
C GLY A 683 -4.01 7.07 -0.30
N ALA A 684 -4.23 6.91 1.01
CA ALA A 684 -4.23 7.92 2.08
C ALA A 684 -5.09 9.19 1.83
N ALA A 685 -6.14 9.07 1.01
CA ALA A 685 -6.91 10.20 0.48
C ALA A 685 -7.67 11.03 1.52
N SER A 686 -7.92 10.49 2.72
CA SER A 686 -8.51 11.24 3.85
C SER A 686 -7.67 12.43 4.33
N SER A 687 -6.40 12.47 3.92
CA SER A 687 -5.52 13.64 4.03
C SER A 687 -6.01 14.89 3.30
N THR A 688 -6.81 14.73 2.24
CA THR A 688 -7.42 15.85 1.48
C THR A 688 -8.39 16.68 2.32
N HIS A 689 -8.70 16.23 3.55
CA HIS A 689 -9.45 17.00 4.52
C HIS A 689 -8.59 17.53 5.67
N TYR A 690 -8.11 16.67 6.58
CA TYR A 690 -7.40 17.17 7.78
C TYR A 690 -6.66 16.13 8.64
N LEU A 691 -6.87 14.82 8.40
CA LEU A 691 -6.29 13.73 9.19
C LEU A 691 -4.78 13.49 8.93
N GLY A 692 -4.20 14.18 7.95
CA GLY A 692 -2.86 13.90 7.46
C GLY A 692 -1.72 14.47 8.30
N ASP A 693 -0.65 13.69 8.48
CA ASP A 693 0.67 14.27 8.69
C ASP A 693 1.28 14.73 7.35
N PHE A 694 2.31 15.56 7.40
CA PHE A 694 2.81 16.36 6.26
C PHE A 694 3.13 15.59 4.98
N ASN A 695 3.44 14.28 5.07
CA ASN A 695 3.60 13.37 3.92
C ASN A 695 2.36 13.30 3.03
N THR A 696 1.28 14.00 3.38
CA THR A 696 0.00 13.91 2.72
C THR A 696 -0.59 15.27 2.30
N TYR A 697 -0.02 16.41 2.73
CA TYR A 697 -0.45 17.75 2.27
C TYR A 697 -0.31 17.95 0.75
N TRP A 698 0.51 17.12 0.10
CA TRP A 698 0.75 17.17 -1.34
C TRP A 698 -0.15 16.20 -2.11
N GLN A 699 -1.07 15.46 -1.47
CA GLN A 699 -1.86 14.45 -2.15
C GLN A 699 -2.89 15.06 -3.10
N ARG A 700 -2.75 14.68 -4.37
CA ARG A 700 -3.61 15.15 -5.46
C ARG A 700 -4.52 14.04 -5.98
N LEU A 701 -5.50 13.69 -5.15
CA LEU A 701 -6.61 12.82 -5.56
C LEU A 701 -7.31 13.42 -6.79
N ASP A 702 -7.49 14.74 -6.80
CA ASP A 702 -8.02 15.55 -7.90
C ASP A 702 -7.26 15.33 -9.22
N ILE A 703 -5.92 15.46 -9.20
CA ILE A 703 -5.08 15.18 -10.36
C ILE A 703 -5.18 13.71 -10.76
N SER A 704 -5.20 12.79 -9.79
CA SER A 704 -5.23 11.34 -10.03
C SER A 704 -6.47 10.94 -10.81
N LEU A 705 -7.65 11.30 -10.30
CA LEU A 705 -8.95 11.05 -10.95
C LEU A 705 -9.03 11.71 -12.33
N ALA A 706 -8.61 12.98 -12.43
CA ALA A 706 -8.68 13.75 -13.67
C ALA A 706 -7.75 13.26 -14.79
N ASN A 707 -6.71 12.47 -14.48
CA ASN A 707 -5.68 12.05 -15.43
C ASN A 707 -5.58 10.53 -15.63
N SER A 708 -6.47 9.73 -15.03
CA SER A 708 -6.60 8.29 -15.31
C SER A 708 -7.93 7.91 -15.97
N PRO A 709 -8.22 8.40 -17.20
CA PRO A 709 -9.45 8.06 -17.91
C PRO A 709 -9.67 6.55 -18.10
N ALA A 710 -8.61 5.76 -18.34
CA ALA A 710 -8.71 4.32 -18.63
C ALA A 710 -9.12 3.43 -17.45
N ILE A 711 -9.00 3.90 -16.21
CA ILE A 711 -9.51 3.23 -15.00
C ILE A 711 -11.04 3.12 -15.08
N ASP A 712 -11.62 1.94 -14.82
CA ASP A 712 -13.08 1.72 -14.85
C ASP A 712 -13.76 2.05 -13.51
N VAL A 713 -13.02 1.96 -12.41
CA VAL A 713 -13.51 2.15 -11.04
C VAL A 713 -12.53 2.98 -10.23
N ASN A 714 -13.01 4.08 -9.64
CA ASN A 714 -12.27 4.92 -8.73
C ASN A 714 -12.13 4.19 -7.37
N GLY A 715 -11.11 3.34 -7.26
CA GLY A 715 -10.71 2.71 -6.01
C GLY A 715 -9.79 3.61 -5.19
N ILE A 716 -10.18 3.86 -3.93
CA ILE A 716 -9.59 4.86 -3.03
C ILE A 716 -9.42 4.25 -1.62
N GLN A 717 -8.31 4.54 -0.94
CA GLN A 717 -8.15 4.31 0.49
C GLN A 717 -8.86 5.42 1.27
N LEU A 718 -9.97 5.06 1.90
CA LEU A 718 -10.78 5.95 2.73
C LEU A 718 -10.41 5.76 4.21
N SER A 719 -10.72 6.76 5.03
CA SER A 719 -10.60 6.58 6.48
C SER A 719 -11.64 7.41 7.24
N PHE A 720 -11.83 7.05 8.50
CA PHE A 720 -12.64 7.76 9.48
C PHE A 720 -11.82 7.98 10.76
N ALA A 721 -12.40 8.69 11.73
CA ALA A 721 -11.78 8.97 13.02
C ALA A 721 -12.84 8.92 14.12
N GLY A 722 -13.18 7.72 14.60
CA GLY A 722 -14.35 7.53 15.46
C GLY A 722 -15.63 8.01 14.77
N ASP A 723 -16.47 8.79 15.48
CA ASP A 723 -17.71 9.36 14.95
C ASP A 723 -17.51 10.35 13.77
N ASP A 724 -16.27 10.75 13.44
CA ASP A 724 -16.01 11.64 12.31
C ASP A 724 -15.92 10.88 10.97
N VAL A 725 -17.02 10.96 10.23
CA VAL A 725 -17.20 10.36 8.91
C VAL A 725 -16.73 11.25 7.75
N THR A 726 -16.42 12.54 8.00
CA THR A 726 -16.19 13.51 6.91
C THR A 726 -15.02 13.14 6.01
N CYS A 727 -14.01 12.53 6.61
CA CYS A 727 -12.78 12.11 5.96
C CYS A 727 -12.93 10.85 5.08
N THR A 728 -14.08 10.16 5.20
CA THR A 728 -14.56 9.15 4.24
C THR A 728 -15.31 9.84 3.10
N THR A 729 -16.20 10.79 3.44
CA THR A 729 -17.12 11.42 2.49
C THR A 729 -16.46 12.36 1.47
N CYS A 730 -15.51 13.23 1.87
CA CYS A 730 -14.92 14.19 0.94
C CYS A 730 -14.17 13.53 -0.22
N PRO A 731 -13.33 12.49 -0.04
CA PRO A 731 -12.72 11.77 -1.15
C PRO A 731 -13.74 11.20 -2.16
N ILE A 732 -14.92 10.79 -1.68
CA ILE A 732 -16.04 10.35 -2.53
C ILE A 732 -16.66 11.55 -3.27
N ASP A 733 -16.86 12.68 -2.59
CA ASP A 733 -17.43 13.90 -3.17
C ASP A 733 -16.48 14.59 -4.18
N ILE A 734 -15.16 14.35 -4.07
CA ILE A 734 -14.18 14.67 -5.11
C ILE A 734 -14.33 13.71 -6.30
N ALA A 735 -14.59 12.42 -6.06
CA ALA A 735 -14.57 11.37 -7.07
C ALA A 735 -15.88 11.19 -7.86
N ARG A 736 -17.05 11.45 -7.26
CA ARG A 736 -18.36 11.09 -7.84
C ARG A 736 -18.71 11.87 -9.10
N LYS A 737 -18.25 13.12 -9.21
CA LYS A 737 -18.39 13.96 -10.41
C LYS A 737 -17.71 13.41 -11.67
N TYR A 738 -16.86 12.38 -11.55
CA TYR A 738 -16.25 11.69 -12.68
C TYR A 738 -17.12 10.57 -13.28
N GLY A 739 -18.29 10.25 -12.71
CA GLY A 739 -19.27 9.33 -13.28
C GLY A 739 -18.80 7.87 -13.38
N LYS A 740 -17.82 7.47 -12.57
CA LYS A 740 -17.31 6.10 -12.44
C LYS A 740 -17.77 5.49 -11.12
N ASP A 741 -17.85 4.17 -11.06
CA ASP A 741 -18.04 3.43 -9.81
C ASP A 741 -16.96 3.87 -8.78
N ILE A 742 -17.32 4.01 -7.50
CA ILE A 742 -16.37 4.31 -6.41
C ILE A 742 -16.29 3.15 -5.43
N TYR A 743 -15.09 2.58 -5.24
CA TYR A 743 -14.85 1.56 -4.22
C TYR A 743 -13.90 2.08 -3.13
N ALA A 744 -14.21 1.82 -1.87
CA ALA A 744 -13.16 1.80 -0.85
C ALA A 744 -12.27 0.58 -1.11
N THR A 745 -11.04 0.77 -1.57
CA THR A 745 -10.03 -0.31 -1.66
C THR A 745 -9.39 -0.61 -0.32
N ASP A 746 -9.48 0.34 0.60
CA ASP A 746 -9.16 0.20 1.99
C ASP A 746 -10.04 1.22 2.76
N MET A 747 -10.45 0.88 3.98
CA MET A 747 -11.31 1.66 4.86
C MET A 747 -10.84 1.45 6.31
N VAL A 748 -10.21 2.47 6.88
CA VAL A 748 -9.49 2.40 8.17
C VAL A 748 -9.98 3.45 9.16
N ASP A 749 -9.97 3.14 10.47
CA ASP A 749 -9.91 4.16 11.53
C ASP A 749 -8.45 4.39 11.89
N PHE A 750 -7.78 5.41 11.31
CA PHE A 750 -6.35 5.61 11.58
C PHE A 750 -6.00 5.98 13.04
N PRO A 751 -6.75 6.85 13.76
CA PRO A 751 -6.40 7.20 15.14
C PRO A 751 -6.64 6.08 16.15
N TYR A 752 -7.71 5.28 15.98
CA TYR A 752 -8.16 4.30 16.98
C TYR A 752 -8.07 2.85 16.51
N GLY A 753 -7.91 2.58 15.22
CA GLY A 753 -8.23 1.26 14.67
C GLY A 753 -9.62 0.80 15.10
N LEU A 754 -9.80 -0.49 15.30
CA LEU A 754 -11.08 -1.04 15.76
C LEU A 754 -11.37 -0.81 17.26
N TYR A 755 -10.51 -0.07 17.98
CA TYR A 755 -10.81 0.36 19.35
C TYR A 755 -11.93 1.42 19.42
N SER A 756 -12.23 2.14 18.33
CA SER A 756 -13.45 2.95 18.22
C SER A 756 -14.73 2.10 18.14
N GLY A 757 -14.61 0.84 17.74
CA GLY A 757 -15.66 -0.16 17.76
C GLY A 757 -16.64 -0.10 16.58
N PHE A 758 -17.68 -0.93 16.67
CA PHE A 758 -18.60 -1.18 15.56
C PHE A 758 -19.41 0.03 15.11
N GLY A 759 -19.91 0.85 16.04
CA GLY A 759 -20.79 1.98 15.74
C GLY A 759 -20.15 3.00 14.79
N PRO A 760 -18.98 3.57 15.15
CA PRO A 760 -18.17 4.41 14.27
C PRO A 760 -17.90 3.80 12.89
N ALA A 761 -17.38 2.58 12.83
CA ALA A 761 -17.05 1.90 11.57
C ALA A 761 -18.28 1.71 10.67
N TYR A 762 -19.42 1.30 11.24
CA TYR A 762 -20.69 1.18 10.52
C TYR A 762 -21.17 2.53 9.99
N ARG A 763 -21.20 3.58 10.84
CA ARG A 763 -21.64 4.92 10.43
C ARG A 763 -20.75 5.52 9.34
N ALA A 764 -19.43 5.35 9.42
CA ALA A 764 -18.50 5.84 8.40
C ALA A 764 -18.69 5.16 7.05
N VAL A 765 -18.83 3.84 7.02
CA VAL A 765 -19.13 3.09 5.80
C VAL A 765 -20.49 3.48 5.20
N MET A 766 -21.52 3.65 6.03
CA MET A 766 -22.85 4.05 5.55
C MET A 766 -22.88 5.51 5.08
N ALA A 767 -22.06 6.40 5.65
CA ALA A 767 -21.78 7.73 5.10
C ALA A 767 -21.13 7.65 3.72
N GLY A 768 -20.19 6.72 3.52
CA GLY A 768 -19.60 6.46 2.22
C GLY A 768 -20.66 6.10 1.17
N VAL A 769 -21.56 5.16 1.49
CA VAL A 769 -22.65 4.77 0.58
C VAL A 769 -23.62 5.93 0.33
N GLN A 770 -23.98 6.70 1.37
CA GLN A 770 -24.82 7.90 1.29
C GLN A 770 -24.27 8.99 0.36
N HIS A 771 -22.95 9.04 0.17
CA HIS A 771 -22.25 9.98 -0.71
C HIS A 771 -21.94 9.43 -2.11
N GLY A 772 -22.22 8.14 -2.36
CA GLY A 772 -22.04 7.50 -3.67
C GLY A 772 -20.96 6.40 -3.75
N MET A 773 -20.53 5.81 -2.64
CA MET A 773 -19.68 4.62 -2.66
C MET A 773 -20.48 3.37 -3.11
N ASP A 774 -20.01 2.72 -4.17
CA ASP A 774 -20.60 1.51 -4.76
C ASP A 774 -20.17 0.20 -4.09
N GLY A 775 -19.01 0.17 -3.45
CA GLY A 775 -18.41 -1.05 -2.92
C GLY A 775 -17.28 -0.79 -1.93
N MET A 776 -16.93 -1.81 -1.15
CA MET A 776 -15.92 -1.66 -0.11
C MET A 776 -15.10 -2.92 0.17
N PHE A 777 -13.85 -2.70 0.53
CA PHE A 777 -12.96 -3.62 1.19
C PHE A 777 -12.38 -2.91 2.41
N CYS A 778 -12.67 -3.40 3.62
CA CYS A 778 -12.07 -2.83 4.83
C CYS A 778 -10.75 -3.53 5.14
N TYR A 779 -9.69 -2.78 5.48
CA TYR A 779 -8.45 -3.37 5.96
C TYR A 779 -8.57 -3.66 7.46
N SER A 780 -8.34 -4.88 7.92
CA SER A 780 -8.26 -6.14 7.16
C SER A 780 -9.14 -7.20 7.80
N TRP A 781 -9.33 -8.32 7.10
CA TRP A 781 -9.92 -9.48 7.78
C TRP A 781 -9.02 -9.94 8.93
N PHE A 782 -7.74 -10.20 8.62
CA PHE A 782 -6.72 -10.58 9.58
C PHE A 782 -5.31 -10.28 9.04
N ASP A 783 -4.58 -9.43 9.75
CA ASP A 783 -3.16 -9.14 9.61
C ASP A 783 -2.48 -9.32 10.99
N PRO A 784 -1.47 -10.20 11.13
CA PRO A 784 -0.71 -10.33 12.37
C PRO A 784 0.33 -9.23 12.58
N VAL A 785 0.63 -8.41 11.56
CA VAL A 785 1.59 -7.30 11.63
C VAL A 785 0.93 -6.02 12.17
N VAL A 786 -0.28 -5.70 11.70
CA VAL A 786 -1.05 -4.52 12.13
C VAL A 786 -2.42 -4.93 12.73
N PRO A 787 -2.43 -5.59 13.91
CA PRO A 787 -3.62 -6.24 14.44
C PRO A 787 -4.73 -5.28 14.89
N ASP A 788 -4.43 -3.99 15.05
CA ASP A 788 -5.38 -2.94 15.44
C ASP A 788 -6.54 -2.77 14.42
N TYR A 789 -6.36 -3.28 13.19
CA TYR A 789 -7.33 -3.18 12.09
C TYR A 789 -8.05 -4.50 11.78
N ASN A 790 -7.93 -5.54 12.61
CA ASN A 790 -8.47 -6.87 12.30
C ASN A 790 -9.98 -6.99 12.53
N PHE A 791 -10.79 -6.86 11.48
CA PHE A 791 -12.26 -6.97 11.55
C PHE A 791 -12.74 -8.34 12.03
N SER A 792 -11.90 -9.39 11.94
CA SER A 792 -12.12 -10.67 12.62
C SER A 792 -12.19 -10.59 14.16
N THR A 793 -11.95 -9.43 14.78
CA THR A 793 -12.22 -9.17 16.21
C THR A 793 -13.68 -8.85 16.52
N PHE A 794 -14.47 -8.35 15.56
CA PHE A 794 -15.90 -8.10 15.73
C PHE A 794 -16.70 -9.42 15.81
N THR A 795 -17.91 -9.37 16.35
CA THR A 795 -18.83 -10.52 16.44
C THR A 795 -19.49 -10.85 15.10
N ASP A 796 -20.00 -12.07 14.94
CA ASP A 796 -20.65 -12.51 13.69
C ASP A 796 -21.83 -11.61 13.32
N TRP A 797 -22.70 -11.30 14.29
CA TRP A 797 -23.84 -10.41 14.09
C TRP A 797 -23.44 -8.99 13.62
N GLN A 798 -22.34 -8.44 14.18
CA GLN A 798 -21.80 -7.16 13.72
C GLN A 798 -21.34 -7.23 12.26
N LEU A 799 -20.59 -8.28 11.89
CA LEU A 799 -20.03 -8.45 10.56
C LEU A 799 -21.10 -8.76 9.49
N ASP A 800 -22.11 -9.56 9.83
CA ASP A 800 -23.26 -9.79 8.97
C ASP A 800 -24.09 -8.52 8.78
N LYS A 801 -24.41 -7.78 9.85
CA LYS A 801 -25.13 -6.50 9.73
C LYS A 801 -24.34 -5.49 8.89
N PHE A 802 -23.05 -5.33 9.16
CA PHE A 802 -22.13 -4.45 8.42
C PHE A 802 -22.13 -4.77 6.92
N THR A 803 -21.94 -6.03 6.54
CA THR A 803 -21.84 -6.41 5.13
C THR A 803 -23.19 -6.46 4.43
N GLN A 804 -24.25 -6.89 5.10
CA GLN A 804 -25.58 -7.02 4.50
C GLN A 804 -26.30 -5.67 4.35
N ASP A 805 -26.20 -4.76 5.31
CA ASP A 805 -26.87 -3.44 5.23
C ASP A 805 -26.24 -2.59 4.12
N VAL A 806 -24.91 -2.67 3.92
CA VAL A 806 -24.18 -2.02 2.83
C VAL A 806 -24.61 -2.56 1.47
N LYS A 807 -24.60 -3.90 1.29
CA LYS A 807 -25.09 -4.55 0.05
C LYS A 807 -26.54 -4.16 -0.26
N THR A 808 -27.38 -4.08 0.77
CA THR A 808 -28.79 -3.69 0.62
C THR A 808 -28.91 -2.22 0.23
N SER A 809 -28.12 -1.34 0.83
CA SER A 809 -28.08 0.09 0.52
C SER A 809 -27.66 0.36 -0.93
N VAL A 810 -26.56 -0.25 -1.38
CA VAL A 810 -26.04 -0.11 -2.75
C VAL A 810 -27.06 -0.61 -3.79
N GLU A 811 -27.73 -1.74 -3.56
CA GLU A 811 -28.77 -2.25 -4.47
C GLU A 811 -30.07 -1.41 -4.41
N LEU A 812 -30.37 -0.71 -3.31
CA LEU A 812 -31.48 0.25 -3.22
C LEU A 812 -31.22 1.56 -3.97
N LEU A 813 -29.96 2.04 -3.98
CA LEU A 813 -29.55 3.26 -4.71
C LEU A 813 -29.40 3.05 -6.22
N LYS A 814 -29.32 1.79 -6.67
CA LYS A 814 -29.11 1.39 -8.06
C LYS A 814 -30.17 1.97 -9.00
N GLY A 815 -29.72 2.73 -10.00
CA GLY A 815 -30.60 3.38 -10.98
C GLY A 815 -31.21 4.70 -10.51
N TYR A 816 -30.82 5.20 -9.34
CA TYR A 816 -30.95 6.61 -8.99
C TYR A 816 -29.65 7.36 -9.30
N THR A 817 -29.77 8.68 -9.49
CA THR A 817 -28.65 9.62 -9.54
C THR A 817 -28.67 10.45 -8.26
N LEU A 818 -27.51 10.68 -7.65
CA LEU A 818 -27.38 11.60 -6.51
C LEU A 818 -27.60 13.04 -7.00
N GLU A 819 -28.41 13.81 -6.29
CA GLU A 819 -28.65 15.22 -6.62
C GLU A 819 -27.82 16.16 -5.76
N THR A 820 -27.20 17.14 -6.41
CA THR A 820 -26.68 18.32 -5.74
C THR A 820 -26.79 19.57 -6.60
N ASP A 821 -27.22 20.66 -5.96
CA ASP A 821 -27.19 22.03 -6.48
C ASP A 821 -25.98 22.82 -5.93
N ALA A 822 -25.13 22.18 -5.15
CA ALA A 822 -24.10 22.81 -4.34
C ALA A 822 -22.72 22.22 -4.66
N ALA A 823 -21.70 23.07 -4.61
CA ALA A 823 -20.32 22.62 -4.68
C ALA A 823 -19.45 23.27 -3.59
N PHE A 824 -18.32 22.65 -3.30
CA PHE A 824 -17.36 23.11 -2.31
C PHE A 824 -15.98 23.22 -2.97
N LEU A 825 -15.44 24.44 -3.01
CA LEU A 825 -14.08 24.67 -3.50
C LEU A 825 -13.10 24.23 -2.40
N LEU A 826 -12.39 23.14 -2.66
CA LEU A 826 -11.33 22.61 -1.80
C LEU A 826 -9.97 23.17 -2.29
N PRO A 827 -9.36 24.15 -1.60
CA PRO A 827 -8.19 24.89 -2.09
C PRO A 827 -6.85 24.11 -1.99
N VAL A 828 -6.86 22.80 -2.26
CA VAL A 828 -5.68 21.92 -2.22
C VAL A 828 -4.65 22.34 -3.27
N MET A 829 -3.48 22.76 -2.78
CA MET A 829 -2.38 23.37 -3.53
C MET A 829 -1.10 23.26 -2.66
N SER A 830 0.10 23.13 -3.25
CA SER A 830 1.27 22.53 -2.57
C SER A 830 2.05 23.40 -1.56
N TYR A 831 2.47 24.62 -1.92
CA TYR A 831 2.96 25.68 -1.00
C TYR A 831 2.97 27.05 -1.69
N SER A 832 2.82 28.16 -0.93
CA SER A 832 2.95 29.51 -1.47
C SER A 832 3.28 30.55 -0.39
N LEU A 833 4.22 31.44 -0.71
CA LEU A 833 4.64 32.60 0.09
C LEU A 833 3.72 33.83 -0.08
N ALA A 834 2.64 33.73 -0.88
CA ALA A 834 1.72 34.86 -1.14
C ALA A 834 0.87 35.22 0.09
N ASP A 835 0.57 34.22 0.93
CA ASP A 835 0.04 34.48 2.26
C ASP A 835 1.17 34.64 3.29
N LYS A 836 0.97 35.55 4.26
CA LYS A 836 1.95 35.80 5.32
C LYS A 836 2.05 34.60 6.26
N GLY A 837 3.22 33.96 6.26
CA GLY A 837 3.44 32.69 6.97
C GLY A 837 3.36 31.46 6.06
N GLY A 838 2.83 31.62 4.84
CA GLY A 838 2.80 30.58 3.82
C GLY A 838 1.55 29.67 3.83
N TYR A 839 0.48 30.10 4.49
CA TYR A 839 -0.76 29.34 4.64
C TYR A 839 -1.72 29.67 3.50
N LYS A 840 -1.66 28.90 2.41
CA LYS A 840 -2.58 29.05 1.24
C LYS A 840 -4.05 29.13 1.63
N SER A 841 -4.40 28.41 2.70
CA SER A 841 -5.72 28.24 3.28
C SER A 841 -5.60 27.75 4.72
N ASP A 842 -6.56 28.16 5.55
CA ASP A 842 -7.00 27.53 6.80
C ASP A 842 -7.37 26.04 6.64
N TRP A 843 -6.57 25.06 7.08
CA TRP A 843 -7.01 23.64 7.02
C TRP A 843 -8.12 23.30 8.03
N VAL A 844 -8.18 24.00 9.17
CA VAL A 844 -9.24 23.84 10.17
C VAL A 844 -10.50 24.60 9.74
N ASP A 845 -10.34 25.75 9.08
CA ASP A 845 -11.44 26.42 8.37
C ASP A 845 -11.98 25.57 7.22
N MET A 846 -11.10 24.98 6.40
CA MET A 846 -11.50 24.12 5.28
C MET A 846 -12.30 22.89 5.76
N ALA A 847 -11.75 22.11 6.70
CA ALA A 847 -12.44 20.94 7.23
C ALA A 847 -13.72 21.33 7.99
N GLY A 848 -13.63 22.33 8.87
CA GLY A 848 -14.77 22.82 9.64
C GLY A 848 -15.89 23.45 8.79
N ALA A 849 -15.55 24.04 7.64
CA ALA A 849 -16.52 24.57 6.69
C ALA A 849 -17.24 23.44 5.94
N TYR A 850 -16.54 22.36 5.55
CA TYR A 850 -17.19 21.18 4.99
C TYR A 850 -18.12 20.49 6.01
N HIS A 851 -17.66 20.30 7.26
CA HIS A 851 -18.53 19.88 8.38
C HIS A 851 -19.77 20.77 8.48
N LEU A 852 -19.59 22.10 8.50
CA LEU A 852 -20.69 23.05 8.60
C LEU A 852 -21.68 22.96 7.43
N VAL A 853 -21.20 22.70 6.21
CA VAL A 853 -22.03 22.53 5.00
C VAL A 853 -22.87 21.25 5.13
N LEU A 854 -22.26 20.10 5.45
CA LEU A 854 -23.00 18.85 5.66
C LEU A 854 -23.98 18.93 6.85
N ASP A 855 -23.53 19.44 8.00
CA ASP A 855 -24.37 19.60 9.20
C ASP A 855 -25.54 20.56 8.96
N SER A 856 -25.41 21.51 8.02
CA SER A 856 -26.49 22.40 7.57
C SER A 856 -27.54 21.73 6.70
N GLY A 857 -27.28 20.51 6.22
CA GLY A 857 -28.15 19.78 5.30
C GLY A 857 -27.88 20.08 3.82
N TYR A 858 -26.64 20.42 3.46
CA TYR A 858 -26.22 20.60 2.07
C TYR A 858 -25.13 19.57 1.74
N LEU A 859 -25.30 18.87 0.62
CA LEU A 859 -24.39 17.82 0.15
C LEU A 859 -23.62 18.32 -1.08
N PRO A 860 -22.40 18.87 -0.95
CA PRO A 860 -21.71 19.51 -2.07
C PRO A 860 -21.01 18.47 -2.97
N ASP A 861 -20.82 18.76 -4.24
CA ASP A 861 -19.70 18.18 -5.01
C ASP A 861 -18.41 18.92 -4.63
N VAL A 862 -17.32 18.21 -4.37
CA VAL A 862 -16.05 18.83 -3.97
C VAL A 862 -15.14 18.98 -5.19
N PHE A 863 -14.57 20.16 -5.41
CA PHE A 863 -13.68 20.42 -6.55
C PHE A 863 -12.47 21.29 -6.17
N THR A 864 -11.34 21.12 -6.86
CA THR A 864 -10.10 21.88 -6.60
C THR A 864 -9.86 23.01 -7.61
N PRO A 865 -8.95 23.97 -7.31
CA PRO A 865 -8.48 24.94 -8.29
C PRO A 865 -7.91 24.30 -9.56
N TYR A 866 -7.22 23.15 -9.45
CA TYR A 866 -6.67 22.44 -10.60
C TYR A 866 -7.77 21.86 -11.51
N GLU A 867 -8.80 21.25 -10.93
CA GLU A 867 -9.93 20.72 -11.72
C GLU A 867 -10.65 21.86 -12.44
N LEU A 868 -10.85 23.00 -11.77
CA LEU A 868 -11.45 24.18 -12.38
C LEU A 868 -10.57 24.79 -13.49
N GLU A 869 -9.25 24.90 -13.28
CA GLU A 869 -8.34 25.38 -14.33
C GLU A 869 -8.19 24.40 -15.50
N LYS A 870 -8.34 23.10 -15.27
CA LYS A 870 -8.24 22.07 -16.31
C LYS A 870 -9.52 21.95 -17.13
N THR A 871 -10.66 21.77 -16.47
CA THR A 871 -11.97 21.52 -17.11
C THR A 871 -12.64 22.82 -17.58
N GLY A 872 -12.39 23.94 -16.90
CA GLY A 872 -13.02 25.22 -17.22
C GLY A 872 -14.44 25.36 -16.69
N PHE A 873 -15.21 26.28 -17.28
CA PHE A 873 -16.49 26.75 -16.73
C PHE A 873 -17.55 25.65 -16.60
N GLU A 874 -17.58 24.69 -17.52
CA GLU A 874 -18.55 23.58 -17.52
C GLU A 874 -18.47 22.72 -16.25
N LEU A 875 -17.36 22.73 -15.50
CA LEU A 875 -17.25 22.03 -14.21
C LEU A 875 -18.20 22.60 -13.14
N ILE A 876 -18.47 23.91 -13.20
CA ILE A 876 -19.20 24.64 -12.15
C ILE A 876 -20.50 25.31 -12.63
N ARG A 877 -20.79 25.24 -13.94
CA ARG A 877 -21.90 25.95 -14.59
C ARG A 877 -23.27 25.65 -14.00
N ASP A 878 -23.51 24.39 -13.64
CA ASP A 878 -24.84 23.88 -13.32
C ASP A 878 -25.17 23.91 -11.80
N TYR A 879 -24.21 24.24 -10.93
CA TYR A 879 -24.48 24.47 -9.51
C TYR A 879 -25.17 25.82 -9.28
N LYS A 880 -25.95 25.91 -8.21
CA LYS A 880 -26.59 27.15 -7.75
C LYS A 880 -25.73 27.89 -6.72
N VAL A 881 -24.98 27.14 -5.90
CA VAL A 881 -24.12 27.69 -4.84
C VAL A 881 -22.75 27.01 -4.79
N ILE A 882 -21.69 27.81 -4.58
CA ILE A 882 -20.34 27.36 -4.26
C ILE A 882 -20.00 27.84 -2.85
N PHE A 883 -19.69 26.90 -1.97
CA PHE A 883 -19.07 27.17 -0.68
C PHE A 883 -17.55 27.28 -0.84
N MET A 884 -16.94 28.26 -0.17
CA MET A 884 -15.51 28.57 -0.30
C MET A 884 -14.89 28.85 1.07
N PRO A 885 -14.07 27.95 1.64
CA PRO A 885 -13.35 28.23 2.88
C PRO A 885 -12.26 29.29 2.66
N ASP A 886 -11.56 29.63 3.74
CA ASP A 886 -10.37 30.48 3.69
C ASP A 886 -9.44 30.13 2.51
N CYS A 887 -9.17 31.11 1.65
CA CYS A 887 -8.42 30.93 0.40
C CYS A 887 -7.79 32.26 -0.04
N PRO A 888 -6.79 32.80 0.69
CA PRO A 888 -6.08 34.02 0.31
C PRO A 888 -5.40 33.99 -1.07
N VAL A 889 -5.02 32.80 -1.55
CA VAL A 889 -4.25 32.59 -2.79
C VAL A 889 -5.06 31.76 -3.78
N LEU A 890 -5.22 32.21 -5.02
CA LEU A 890 -5.91 31.46 -6.08
C LEU A 890 -5.29 31.66 -7.45
N GLY A 891 -5.29 30.62 -8.29
CA GLY A 891 -4.88 30.72 -9.69
C GLY A 891 -5.76 31.70 -10.47
N GLU A 892 -5.15 32.52 -11.32
CA GLU A 892 -5.84 33.59 -12.07
C GLU A 892 -6.99 33.02 -12.92
N LYS A 893 -6.79 31.85 -13.54
CA LYS A 893 -7.83 31.20 -14.36
C LYS A 893 -8.96 30.67 -13.48
N ALA A 894 -8.67 30.04 -12.34
CA ALA A 894 -9.71 29.61 -11.38
C ALA A 894 -10.53 30.81 -10.87
N ASN A 895 -9.87 31.90 -10.48
CA ASN A 895 -10.51 33.13 -10.05
C ASN A 895 -11.45 33.71 -11.12
N ASN A 896 -10.98 33.80 -12.37
CA ASN A 896 -11.77 34.36 -13.48
C ASN A 896 -12.99 33.49 -13.81
N LEU A 897 -12.89 32.16 -13.67
CA LEU A 897 -14.01 31.23 -13.84
C LEU A 897 -15.06 31.35 -12.72
N LEU A 898 -14.63 31.58 -11.47
CA LEU A 898 -15.54 31.90 -10.35
C LEU A 898 -16.21 33.27 -10.54
N CYS A 899 -15.50 34.27 -11.08
CA CYS A 899 -16.10 35.56 -11.47
C CYS A 899 -17.16 35.39 -12.57
N GLN A 900 -16.90 34.51 -13.55
CA GLN A 900 -17.86 34.14 -14.60
C GLN A 900 -19.10 33.44 -14.03
N PHE A 901 -18.93 32.55 -13.05
CA PHE A 901 -20.02 31.85 -12.36
C PHE A 901 -21.00 32.83 -11.67
N VAL A 902 -20.49 33.76 -10.86
CA VAL A 902 -21.34 34.78 -10.21
C VAL A 902 -22.01 35.67 -11.26
N SER A 903 -21.27 36.10 -12.29
CA SER A 903 -21.81 36.92 -13.38
C SER A 903 -22.95 36.22 -14.14
N SER A 904 -22.91 34.89 -14.23
CA SER A 904 -23.93 34.05 -14.90
C SER A 904 -25.19 33.83 -14.05
N GLY A 905 -25.15 34.15 -12.75
CA GLY A 905 -26.26 33.95 -11.81
C GLY A 905 -25.91 33.15 -10.55
N GLY A 906 -24.74 32.52 -10.51
CA GLY A 906 -24.33 31.67 -9.39
C GLY A 906 -24.07 32.43 -8.08
N HIS A 907 -24.10 31.70 -6.97
CA HIS A 907 -23.86 32.24 -5.64
C HIS A 907 -22.58 31.69 -5.02
N ILE A 908 -21.69 32.55 -4.53
CA ILE A 908 -20.53 32.13 -3.72
C ILE A 908 -20.80 32.52 -2.27
N ILE A 909 -20.58 31.59 -1.34
CA ILE A 909 -20.62 31.82 0.10
C ILE A 909 -19.25 31.46 0.68
N GLY A 910 -18.50 32.47 1.13
CA GLY A 910 -17.12 32.31 1.59
C GLY A 910 -16.86 32.63 3.07
N SER A 911 -15.83 31.99 3.64
CA SER A 911 -15.31 32.27 5.00
C SER A 911 -13.84 32.68 5.00
N GLY A 912 -13.35 33.25 6.11
CA GLY A 912 -11.94 33.60 6.27
C GLY A 912 -11.46 34.68 5.29
N ARG A 913 -10.26 34.50 4.75
CA ARG A 913 -9.56 35.42 3.84
C ARG A 913 -9.95 35.16 2.39
N VAL A 914 -10.36 36.24 1.71
CA VAL A 914 -10.68 36.28 0.28
C VAL A 914 -9.44 36.06 -0.60
N PRO A 915 -9.57 35.48 -1.80
CA PRO A 915 -8.48 35.51 -2.79
C PRO A 915 -8.05 36.95 -3.09
N ARG A 916 -6.74 37.21 -3.02
CA ARG A 916 -6.16 38.52 -3.36
C ARG A 916 -5.02 38.42 -4.36
N GLU A 917 -4.25 37.34 -4.28
CA GLU A 917 -3.01 37.16 -5.02
C GLU A 917 -2.97 35.79 -5.69
N ASN A 918 -2.20 35.70 -6.77
CA ASN A 918 -1.91 34.46 -7.47
C ASN A 918 -0.57 33.85 -6.99
N LEU A 919 -0.17 32.73 -7.60
CA LEU A 919 1.08 32.04 -7.28
C LEU A 919 2.37 32.80 -7.70
N THR A 920 2.26 33.99 -8.28
CA THR A 920 3.36 34.90 -8.62
C THR A 920 3.35 36.18 -7.78
N TYR A 921 2.55 36.24 -6.70
CA TYR A 921 2.38 37.41 -5.82
C TYR A 921 1.79 38.64 -6.55
N GLU A 922 1.25 38.43 -7.75
CA GLU A 922 0.55 39.46 -8.50
C GLU A 922 -0.89 39.51 -7.98
N LYS A 923 -1.39 40.73 -7.70
CA LYS A 923 -2.78 40.93 -7.31
C LYS A 923 -3.70 40.52 -8.45
N LEU A 924 -4.75 39.79 -8.13
CA LEU A 924 -5.76 39.36 -9.10
C LEU A 924 -6.48 40.60 -9.67
N GLU A 925 -6.36 40.85 -10.98
CA GLU A 925 -6.91 42.05 -11.64
C GLU A 925 -8.43 42.15 -11.48
N GLN A 926 -9.13 41.02 -11.58
CA GLN A 926 -10.52 40.87 -11.20
C GLN A 926 -10.56 40.16 -9.86
N LEU A 927 -11.01 40.85 -8.82
CA LEU A 927 -11.33 40.20 -7.54
C LEU A 927 -12.79 39.73 -7.59
N LEU A 928 -13.08 38.54 -7.04
CA LEU A 928 -14.44 38.05 -6.78
C LEU A 928 -15.30 39.08 -6.03
N ILE A 929 -14.63 39.94 -5.27
CA ILE A 929 -15.13 41.06 -4.51
C ILE A 929 -14.47 42.32 -5.09
N ASN A 930 -15.10 42.95 -6.09
CA ASN A 930 -14.57 44.18 -6.69
C ASN A 930 -14.48 45.29 -5.62
N PRO A 931 -13.28 45.84 -5.34
CA PRO A 931 -13.05 46.79 -4.26
C PRO A 931 -13.48 48.25 -4.57
N ASP A 932 -13.98 48.54 -5.78
CA ASP A 932 -14.25 49.89 -6.34
C ASP A 932 -15.05 50.85 -5.45
N LYS A 933 -15.69 50.38 -4.37
CA LYS A 933 -16.24 51.24 -3.31
C LYS A 933 -15.86 50.77 -1.90
N SER A 934 -14.98 51.55 -1.26
CA SER A 934 -14.74 51.64 0.19
C SER A 934 -14.04 50.49 0.92
N PHE A 935 -13.47 49.50 0.22
CA PHE A 935 -13.00 48.25 0.86
C PHE A 935 -11.95 48.44 1.98
N GLU A 936 -10.99 49.35 1.81
CA GLU A 936 -9.92 49.60 2.80
C GLU A 936 -10.43 50.12 4.16
N ASN A 937 -11.59 50.80 4.20
CA ASN A 937 -12.17 51.34 5.43
C ASN A 937 -13.06 50.34 6.20
N VAL A 938 -13.42 49.21 5.60
CA VAL A 938 -14.38 48.25 6.18
C VAL A 938 -13.69 47.17 7.02
N ILE A 939 -12.47 46.77 6.63
CA ILE A 939 -11.70 45.65 7.20
C ILE A 939 -11.50 45.75 8.72
N SER A 940 -11.47 46.97 9.28
CA SER A 940 -11.21 47.23 10.71
C SER A 940 -12.41 47.05 11.65
N SER A 941 -13.59 46.62 11.16
CA SER A 941 -14.84 46.78 11.95
C SER A 941 -15.88 45.66 11.90
N LEU A 942 -15.77 44.66 11.02
CA LEU A 942 -16.85 43.69 10.79
C LEU A 942 -16.51 42.23 11.14
N GLU A 943 -17.16 41.74 12.20
CA GLU A 943 -17.52 40.31 12.36
C GLU A 943 -18.77 39.93 11.53
N GLN A 944 -19.47 40.91 10.93
CA GLN A 944 -20.70 40.67 10.20
C GLN A 944 -20.44 40.23 8.75
N PRO A 945 -21.27 39.33 8.19
CA PRO A 945 -21.20 38.96 6.78
C PRO A 945 -21.54 40.15 5.88
N TYR A 946 -20.88 40.24 4.72
CA TYR A 946 -21.19 41.22 3.68
C TYR A 946 -21.54 40.52 2.37
N SER A 947 -22.43 41.14 1.58
CA SER A 947 -22.88 40.60 0.29
C SER A 947 -22.72 41.61 -0.83
N ILE A 948 -22.16 41.16 -1.95
CA ILE A 948 -22.00 41.92 -3.19
C ILE A 948 -22.80 41.21 -4.29
N LYS A 949 -23.68 41.96 -4.95
CA LYS A 949 -24.41 41.48 -6.14
C LYS A 949 -23.62 41.82 -7.40
N ALA A 950 -23.33 40.82 -8.23
CA ALA A 950 -22.67 40.99 -9.52
C ALA A 950 -23.50 40.30 -10.60
N GLY A 951 -24.00 41.06 -11.57
CA GLY A 951 -25.01 40.57 -12.52
C GLY A 951 -26.27 40.10 -11.80
N ASN A 952 -26.64 38.83 -12.02
CA ASN A 952 -27.73 38.18 -11.28
C ASN A 952 -27.27 37.49 -9.99
N GLY A 953 -26.02 37.01 -9.95
CA GLY A 953 -25.47 36.25 -8.83
C GLY A 953 -25.05 37.13 -7.64
N ARG A 954 -24.52 36.47 -6.60
CA ARG A 954 -24.10 37.12 -5.34
C ARG A 954 -22.86 36.44 -4.77
N VAL A 955 -21.87 37.22 -4.37
CA VAL A 955 -20.86 36.76 -3.39
C VAL A 955 -21.32 37.23 -2.02
N THR A 956 -21.47 36.31 -1.07
CA THR A 956 -21.57 36.62 0.36
C THR A 956 -20.31 36.12 1.03
N TRP A 957 -19.64 36.97 1.79
CA TRP A 957 -18.39 36.60 2.46
C TRP A 957 -18.46 36.93 3.94
N ILE A 958 -17.90 36.04 4.75
CA ILE A 958 -17.99 36.09 6.20
C ILE A 958 -16.55 36.18 6.73
N ASN A 959 -16.17 37.38 7.17
CA ASN A 959 -14.78 37.80 7.44
C ASN A 959 -14.12 37.13 8.65
N SER A 960 -14.68 36.02 9.14
CA SER A 960 -14.11 35.17 10.17
C SER A 960 -13.91 33.77 9.63
N MET A 961 -12.89 33.07 10.13
CA MET A 961 -12.73 31.63 9.97
C MET A 961 -13.96 30.93 10.58
N LEU A 962 -14.96 30.62 9.76
CA LEU A 962 -16.22 30.02 10.22
C LEU A 962 -16.07 28.54 10.51
N GLY A 963 -15.32 27.83 9.66
CA GLY A 963 -15.01 26.43 9.85
C GLY A 963 -14.14 26.23 11.09
N GLU A 964 -13.15 27.08 11.31
CA GLU A 964 -12.30 27.03 12.50
C GLU A 964 -13.15 27.21 13.77
N LYS A 965 -14.01 28.24 13.79
CA LYS A 965 -15.00 28.47 14.87
C LYS A 965 -16.06 27.37 14.99
N TYR A 966 -16.37 26.66 13.90
CA TYR A 966 -17.34 25.55 13.90
C TYR A 966 -16.71 24.26 14.45
N MET A 967 -15.48 23.95 14.03
CA MET A 967 -14.70 22.83 14.50
C MET A 967 -14.36 23.04 15.98
N GLY A 968 -13.94 24.25 16.35
CA GLY A 968 -13.38 24.55 17.67
C GLY A 968 -12.01 23.90 17.84
N PRO A 969 -11.54 23.72 19.09
CA PRO A 969 -10.22 23.14 19.34
C PRO A 969 -10.05 21.74 18.73
N VAL A 970 -8.89 21.52 18.11
CA VAL A 970 -8.48 20.26 17.48
C VAL A 970 -7.15 19.80 18.08
N ARG A 971 -6.89 18.48 18.03
CA ARG A 971 -5.72 17.85 18.68
C ARG A 971 -5.20 16.67 17.89
N ARG A 972 -3.88 16.54 17.72
CA ARG A 972 -3.29 15.30 17.19
C ARG A 972 -3.38 14.17 18.23
N TRP A 973 -4.00 13.04 17.89
CA TRP A 973 -4.15 11.89 18.79
C TRP A 973 -3.99 10.55 18.04
N THR A 974 -3.29 9.62 18.68
CA THR A 974 -3.24 8.20 18.31
C THR A 974 -3.44 7.38 19.57
N GLU A 975 -4.37 6.44 19.53
CA GLU A 975 -4.55 5.41 20.55
C GLU A 975 -3.92 4.08 20.10
N ALA A 976 -3.99 3.78 18.80
CA ALA A 976 -3.26 2.68 18.15
C ALA A 976 -1.88 3.15 17.66
N GLY A 977 -0.86 2.30 17.80
CA GLY A 977 0.56 2.71 17.73
C GLY A 977 1.22 2.75 16.36
N ASN A 978 0.46 2.69 15.25
CA ASN A 978 0.98 2.30 13.93
C ASN A 978 0.88 3.36 12.81
N THR A 979 0.19 4.49 13.01
CA THR A 979 0.11 5.57 11.99
C THR A 979 0.31 6.96 12.61
N PRO A 980 0.60 8.01 11.81
CA PRO A 980 0.75 9.38 12.34
C PRO A 980 -0.57 9.90 12.95
N PRO A 981 -0.52 10.62 14.07
CA PRO A 981 -1.73 11.04 14.77
C PRO A 981 -2.52 12.09 13.97
N PRO A 982 -3.72 11.75 13.47
CA PRO A 982 -4.58 12.74 12.84
C PRO A 982 -5.03 13.78 13.86
N LEU A 983 -5.41 14.95 13.35
CA LEU A 983 -6.18 15.90 14.14
C LEU A 983 -7.56 15.30 14.45
N MET A 984 -8.04 15.51 15.67
CA MET A 984 -9.38 15.12 16.15
C MET A 984 -10.04 16.29 16.85
N ARG A 985 -11.38 16.40 16.73
CA ARG A 985 -12.16 17.48 17.35
C ARG A 985 -12.25 17.28 18.87
N LEU A 986 -11.63 18.16 19.64
CA LEU A 986 -11.53 17.99 21.10
C LEU A 986 -12.85 18.12 21.84
N ASP A 987 -13.67 19.11 21.45
CA ASP A 987 -14.67 19.65 22.37
C ASP A 987 -16.13 19.38 21.99
N ASN A 988 -16.84 18.88 23.01
CA ASN A 988 -18.25 18.52 23.03
C ASN A 988 -19.06 19.35 24.04
N SER A 989 -18.46 20.43 24.57
CA SER A 989 -19.05 21.37 25.53
C SER A 989 -20.38 21.95 25.09
N ARG A 990 -21.15 22.41 26.08
CA ARG A 990 -22.47 23.03 25.86
C ARG A 990 -22.38 24.31 25.03
N ASP A 991 -21.28 25.04 25.18
CA ASP A 991 -21.08 26.33 24.55
C ASP A 991 -20.64 26.14 23.09
N ALA A 992 -19.74 25.20 22.82
CA ALA A 992 -19.40 24.78 21.44
C ALA A 992 -20.64 24.27 20.68
N LYS A 993 -21.52 23.48 21.33
CA LYS A 993 -22.79 23.03 20.72
C LYS A 993 -23.76 24.18 20.43
N SER A 994 -23.75 25.22 21.26
CA SER A 994 -24.57 26.42 21.07
C SER A 994 -24.04 27.31 19.94
N LEU A 995 -22.72 27.50 19.88
CA LEU A 995 -22.02 28.22 18.81
C LEU A 995 -22.21 27.54 17.45
N ARG A 996 -21.95 26.22 17.35
CA ARG A 996 -22.18 25.43 16.14
C ARG A 996 -23.62 25.60 15.62
N ARG A 997 -24.62 25.52 16.49
CA ARG A 997 -26.02 25.77 16.11
C ARG A 997 -26.26 27.21 15.60
N ALA A 998 -25.63 28.22 16.19
CA ALA A 998 -25.75 29.59 15.73
C ALA A 998 -25.11 29.81 14.35
N ILE A 999 -23.90 29.28 14.12
CA ILE A 999 -23.21 29.33 12.83
C ILE A 999 -24.03 28.60 11.76
N ARG A 1000 -24.55 27.40 12.05
CA ARG A 1000 -25.44 26.62 11.16
C ARG A 1000 -26.67 27.41 10.73
N LEU A 1001 -27.38 28.03 11.67
CA LEU A 1001 -28.56 28.84 11.36
C LEU A 1001 -28.21 30.13 10.60
N GLY A 1002 -27.01 30.69 10.83
CA GLY A 1002 -26.44 31.77 10.04
C GLY A 1002 -26.20 31.35 8.59
N LEU A 1003 -25.52 30.23 8.35
CA LEU A 1003 -25.26 29.72 7.00
C LEU A 1003 -26.55 29.38 6.27
N LYS A 1004 -27.48 28.64 6.90
CA LYS A 1004 -28.79 28.36 6.29
C LYS A 1004 -29.53 29.64 5.93
N LYS A 1005 -29.58 30.65 6.80
CA LYS A 1005 -30.18 31.95 6.45
C LYS A 1005 -29.55 32.60 5.22
N VAL A 1006 -28.22 32.56 5.08
CA VAL A 1006 -27.52 33.12 3.90
C VAL A 1006 -27.87 32.36 2.62
N VAL A 1007 -28.03 31.03 2.70
CA VAL A 1007 -28.47 30.19 1.56
C VAL A 1007 -29.95 30.39 1.24
N ASP A 1008 -30.83 30.47 2.24
CA ASP A 1008 -32.26 30.76 2.04
C ASP A 1008 -32.45 32.13 1.37
N GLU A 1009 -31.58 33.10 1.68
CA GLU A 1009 -31.53 34.42 1.04
C GLU A 1009 -31.01 34.42 -0.42
N THR A 1010 -30.50 33.30 -0.95
CA THR A 1010 -30.21 33.13 -2.40
C THR A 1010 -31.32 32.42 -3.16
N GLN A 1011 -32.33 31.86 -2.48
CA GLN A 1011 -33.48 31.17 -3.07
C GLN A 1011 -33.13 30.07 -4.11
N PRO A 1012 -32.22 29.12 -3.81
CA PRO A 1012 -31.77 28.12 -4.78
C PRO A 1012 -32.85 27.08 -5.13
N GLY A 1013 -33.80 26.81 -4.24
CA GLY A 1013 -34.83 25.78 -4.44
C GLY A 1013 -34.22 24.38 -4.59
N PHE A 1014 -33.74 23.83 -3.47
CA PHE A 1014 -33.25 22.45 -3.41
C PHE A 1014 -34.41 21.45 -3.48
N ALA A 1015 -34.18 20.27 -4.06
CA ALA A 1015 -35.20 19.23 -4.23
C ALA A 1015 -35.72 18.62 -2.91
N ALA A 1016 -34.98 18.78 -1.80
CA ALA A 1016 -35.37 18.38 -0.45
C ALA A 1016 -34.64 19.23 0.62
N GLU A 1017 -35.25 19.37 1.81
CA GLU A 1017 -34.69 20.07 2.97
C GLU A 1017 -34.92 19.30 4.28
N LEU A 1018 -33.88 19.15 5.10
CA LEU A 1018 -33.97 18.59 6.45
C LEU A 1018 -34.46 19.61 7.49
N ILE A 1019 -35.76 19.59 7.80
CA ILE A 1019 -36.40 20.38 8.87
C ILE A 1019 -36.14 19.72 10.25
N SER A 1020 -34.88 19.37 10.54
CA SER A 1020 -34.46 18.82 11.83
C SER A 1020 -34.00 19.89 12.80
N SER A 1021 -34.57 19.86 14.02
CA SER A 1021 -34.08 20.67 15.14
C SER A 1021 -32.72 20.19 15.70
N LYS A 1022 -32.26 18.99 15.32
CA LYS A 1022 -31.04 18.33 15.80
C LYS A 1022 -30.00 18.27 14.68
N ASN A 1023 -28.79 18.75 14.99
CA ASN A 1023 -27.64 18.78 14.10
C ASN A 1023 -26.93 17.40 13.98
N THR A 1024 -27.64 16.27 14.12
CA THR A 1024 -27.01 14.94 14.21
C THR A 1024 -27.27 14.07 12.99
N VAL A 1025 -28.07 14.55 12.04
CA VAL A 1025 -28.52 13.79 10.87
C VAL A 1025 -28.00 14.44 9.61
N HIS A 1026 -27.15 13.73 8.87
CA HIS A 1026 -26.80 14.05 7.49
C HIS A 1026 -27.82 13.41 6.56
N PHE A 1027 -28.12 14.05 5.43
CA PHE A 1027 -29.01 13.48 4.42
C PHE A 1027 -28.50 13.70 3.00
N ALA A 1028 -28.83 12.75 2.12
CA ALA A 1028 -28.58 12.80 0.69
C ALA A 1028 -29.90 12.63 -0.07
N CYS A 1029 -30.05 13.35 -1.18
CA CYS A 1029 -31.19 13.23 -2.09
C CYS A 1029 -30.77 12.49 -3.35
N TYR A 1030 -31.49 11.42 -3.68
CA TYR A 1030 -31.32 10.62 -4.88
C TYR A 1030 -32.59 10.66 -5.72
N GLN A 1031 -32.50 10.79 -7.04
CA GLN A 1031 -33.68 10.77 -7.93
C GLN A 1031 -33.53 9.82 -9.11
N ASN A 1032 -34.68 9.31 -9.55
CA ASN A 1032 -34.87 8.70 -10.86
C ASN A 1032 -36.20 9.25 -11.46
N PRO A 1033 -36.54 8.96 -12.74
CA PRO A 1033 -37.73 9.52 -13.39
C PRO A 1033 -39.11 9.21 -12.75
N SER A 1034 -39.17 8.32 -11.75
CA SER A 1034 -40.41 7.87 -11.10
C SER A 1034 -40.45 8.03 -9.57
N SER A 1035 -39.30 8.18 -8.91
CA SER A 1035 -39.20 8.25 -7.45
C SER A 1035 -37.99 9.04 -6.97
N GLN A 1036 -38.14 9.67 -5.80
CA GLN A 1036 -37.05 10.26 -5.03
C GLN A 1036 -36.73 9.31 -3.85
N LEU A 1037 -35.45 9.15 -3.53
CA LEU A 1037 -34.97 8.39 -2.38
C LEU A 1037 -34.16 9.34 -1.49
N LEU A 1038 -34.47 9.37 -0.20
CA LEU A 1038 -33.75 10.15 0.79
C LEU A 1038 -32.96 9.16 1.65
N PHE A 1039 -31.64 9.32 1.70
CA PHE A 1039 -30.76 8.54 2.56
C PHE A 1039 -30.40 9.41 3.76
N LEU A 1040 -30.78 9.01 4.96
CA LEU A 1040 -30.49 9.72 6.21
C LEU A 1040 -29.53 8.90 7.08
N LEU A 1041 -28.52 9.55 7.64
CA LEU A 1041 -27.51 8.98 8.54
C LEU A 1041 -27.49 9.78 9.83
N ASN A 1042 -27.63 9.13 10.99
CA ASN A 1042 -27.42 9.75 12.29
C ASN A 1042 -25.96 9.52 12.71
N GLN A 1043 -25.19 10.59 12.86
CA GLN A 1043 -23.73 10.53 13.09
C GLN A 1043 -23.33 10.10 14.51
N HIS A 1044 -24.24 10.19 15.48
CA HIS A 1044 -23.95 9.98 16.90
C HIS A 1044 -24.72 8.80 17.49
N GLU A 1045 -24.13 8.16 18.49
CA GLU A 1045 -24.76 7.04 19.20
C GLU A 1045 -26.15 7.34 19.79
N GLY A 1046 -26.99 6.31 19.80
CA GLY A 1046 -28.38 6.36 20.28
C GLY A 1046 -29.36 6.74 19.18
N ARG A 1047 -30.67 6.76 19.50
CA ARG A 1047 -31.71 6.97 18.50
C ARG A 1047 -32.06 8.45 18.32
N THR A 1048 -31.97 8.93 17.09
CA THR A 1048 -32.55 10.23 16.71
C THR A 1048 -34.08 10.18 16.68
N ARG A 1049 -34.72 11.35 16.76
CA ARG A 1049 -36.18 11.57 16.83
C ARG A 1049 -36.51 12.95 16.29
N ASP A 1050 -37.78 13.23 16.02
CA ASP A 1050 -38.27 14.57 15.66
C ASP A 1050 -37.62 15.09 14.36
N VAL A 1051 -37.27 14.16 13.47
CA VAL A 1051 -36.67 14.40 12.16
C VAL A 1051 -37.79 14.58 11.15
N LYS A 1052 -37.80 15.72 10.44
CA LYS A 1052 -38.72 16.00 9.34
C LYS A 1052 -37.94 16.33 8.08
N VAL A 1053 -38.45 15.93 6.92
CA VAL A 1053 -37.89 16.29 5.62
C VAL A 1053 -38.99 16.92 4.77
N ALA A 1054 -38.70 18.09 4.20
CA ALA A 1054 -39.51 18.66 3.12
C ALA A 1054 -38.96 18.25 1.76
N SER A 1055 -39.84 18.13 0.77
CA SER A 1055 -39.45 17.85 -0.63
C SER A 1055 -40.61 18.18 -1.58
N ASP A 1056 -40.28 18.69 -2.76
CA ASP A 1056 -41.25 18.96 -3.84
C ASP A 1056 -41.90 17.69 -4.41
N TYR A 1057 -41.39 16.49 -4.08
CA TYR A 1057 -42.05 15.20 -4.35
C TYR A 1057 -43.18 14.88 -3.36
N ILE A 1058 -43.30 15.60 -2.24
CA ILE A 1058 -44.28 15.30 -1.19
C ILE A 1058 -45.56 16.11 -1.41
N ASN A 1059 -46.59 15.44 -1.91
CA ASN A 1059 -47.96 15.94 -1.94
C ASN A 1059 -48.84 15.12 -0.98
N GLU A 1060 -50.09 15.56 -0.79
CA GLU A 1060 -51.07 14.97 0.14
C GLU A 1060 -51.39 13.48 -0.10
N ASN A 1061 -50.93 12.89 -1.20
CA ASN A 1061 -51.07 11.46 -1.54
C ASN A 1061 -49.73 10.73 -1.69
N THR A 1062 -48.58 11.39 -1.47
CA THR A 1062 -47.24 10.77 -1.63
C THR A 1062 -47.06 9.65 -0.61
N LYS A 1063 -46.76 8.45 -1.10
CA LYS A 1063 -46.52 7.27 -0.26
C LYS A 1063 -45.03 7.05 -0.10
N ALA A 1064 -44.60 7.03 1.16
CA ALA A 1064 -43.24 6.75 1.55
C ALA A 1064 -43.07 5.31 2.02
N GLU A 1065 -42.04 4.66 1.51
CA GLU A 1065 -41.56 3.37 1.97
C GLU A 1065 -40.27 3.59 2.77
N ILE A 1066 -40.32 3.41 4.09
CA ILE A 1066 -39.21 3.72 4.99
C ILE A 1066 -38.57 2.44 5.51
N TRP A 1067 -37.25 2.35 5.38
CA TRP A 1067 -36.40 1.37 6.05
C TRP A 1067 -35.72 2.06 7.24
N LEU A 1068 -35.87 1.49 8.44
CA LEU A 1068 -35.30 1.99 9.69
C LEU A 1068 -34.26 1.00 10.21
N ASP A 1069 -33.01 1.43 10.32
CA ASP A 1069 -31.85 0.63 10.77
C ASP A 1069 -31.70 -0.72 10.01
N PHE A 1070 -32.31 -0.87 8.83
CA PHE A 1070 -32.58 -2.14 8.11
C PHE A 1070 -33.39 -3.21 8.86
N ASP A 1071 -33.54 -3.10 10.18
CA ASP A 1071 -34.29 -4.02 11.03
C ASP A 1071 -35.83 -3.93 10.79
N GLN A 1072 -36.33 -2.80 10.31
CA GLN A 1072 -37.77 -2.57 10.09
C GLN A 1072 -38.08 -1.88 8.77
N LYS A 1073 -39.19 -2.28 8.14
CA LYS A 1073 -39.74 -1.65 6.93
C LYS A 1073 -41.19 -1.27 7.15
N ILE A 1074 -41.52 0.00 6.91
CA ILE A 1074 -42.84 0.58 7.19
C ILE A 1074 -43.32 1.45 6.01
N ALA A 1075 -44.64 1.64 5.93
CA ALA A 1075 -45.25 2.63 5.04
C ALA A 1075 -45.68 3.86 5.85
N VAL A 1076 -45.43 5.06 5.33
CA VAL A 1076 -45.83 6.33 5.92
C VAL A 1076 -46.51 7.18 4.84
N GLU A 1077 -47.59 7.84 5.21
CA GLU A 1077 -48.28 8.85 4.38
C GLU A 1077 -47.97 10.24 4.95
N SER A 1078 -47.85 11.25 4.09
CA SER A 1078 -47.45 12.61 4.51
C SER A 1078 -48.45 13.21 5.51
N SER A 1079 -47.97 13.64 6.68
CA SER A 1079 -48.82 14.29 7.70
C SER A 1079 -49.21 15.72 7.33
N GLU A 1080 -48.36 16.40 6.56
CA GLU A 1080 -48.56 17.76 6.08
C GLU A 1080 -48.09 17.85 4.61
N LYS A 1081 -48.71 18.72 3.81
CA LYS A 1081 -48.32 18.89 2.40
C LYS A 1081 -46.88 19.39 2.29
N GLY A 1082 -46.06 18.70 1.50
CA GLY A 1082 -44.64 19.05 1.32
C GLY A 1082 -43.71 18.46 2.37
N VAL A 1083 -44.21 17.80 3.43
CA VAL A 1083 -43.38 17.34 4.57
C VAL A 1083 -43.69 15.90 4.96
N ILE A 1084 -42.64 15.14 5.27
CA ILE A 1084 -42.74 13.83 5.93
C ILE A 1084 -42.03 13.85 7.29
N GLU A 1085 -42.64 13.18 8.27
CA GLU A 1085 -42.05 12.95 9.59
C GLU A 1085 -41.39 11.56 9.61
N ILE A 1086 -40.10 11.53 9.93
CA ILE A 1086 -39.28 10.31 9.91
C ILE A 1086 -39.29 9.70 11.31
N PRO A 1087 -39.77 8.45 11.46
CA PRO A 1087 -39.76 7.76 12.75
C PRO A 1087 -38.36 7.56 13.30
N SER A 1088 -38.25 7.37 14.61
CA SER A 1088 -36.98 7.25 15.31
C SER A 1088 -36.12 6.09 14.77
N PHE A 1089 -34.89 6.38 14.35
CA PHE A 1089 -33.86 5.42 13.91
C PHE A 1089 -32.56 5.61 14.72
N SER A 1090 -31.66 4.64 14.68
CA SER A 1090 -30.38 4.61 15.42
C SER A 1090 -29.26 5.19 14.58
N ASP A 1091 -29.02 4.61 13.40
CA ASP A 1091 -27.84 4.92 12.59
C ASP A 1091 -28.24 5.29 11.17
N VAL A 1092 -29.13 4.53 10.51
CA VAL A 1092 -29.51 4.76 9.11
C VAL A 1092 -31.03 4.70 8.90
N CYS A 1093 -31.54 5.57 8.03
CA CYS A 1093 -32.91 5.52 7.52
C CYS A 1093 -32.94 5.82 6.02
N ILE A 1094 -33.56 4.94 5.22
CA ILE A 1094 -33.77 5.16 3.78
C ILE A 1094 -35.27 5.31 3.51
N VAL A 1095 -35.65 6.38 2.82
CA VAL A 1095 -37.04 6.76 2.54
C VAL A 1095 -37.25 6.84 1.03
N THR A 1096 -38.03 5.92 0.45
CA THR A 1096 -38.38 5.95 -0.96
C THR A 1096 -39.75 6.60 -1.16
N LEU A 1097 -39.78 7.78 -1.78
CA LEU A 1097 -40.97 8.55 -2.14
C LEU A 1097 -41.39 8.23 -3.57
N LYS A 1098 -42.62 7.71 -3.74
CA LYS A 1098 -43.20 7.37 -5.05
C LYS A 1098 -44.29 8.37 -5.42
N ARG A 1099 -44.31 8.79 -6.69
CA ARG A 1099 -45.34 9.68 -7.26
C ARG A 1099 -46.65 8.93 -7.56
#